data_AF-A0A9P3NXC6-F1
#
_entry.id   AF-A0A9P3NXC6-F1
#
_cell.length_a   1.000
_cell.length_b   1.000
_cell.length_c   1.000
_cell.angle_alpha   90.00
_cell.angle_beta   90.00
_cell.angle_gamma   90.00
#
_symmetry.space_group_name_H-M   'P 1'
#
loop_
_entity.id
_entity.type
_entity.pdbx_description
1 polymer ?
#
loop_
_entity_poly.entity_id
_entity_poly.type
_entity_poly.pdbx_seq_one_letter_code
_entity_poly.pdbx_strand_id
1 'polypeptide(L)'
;MADGPVGGARAYDNNGRKDFAASVASDEEARRYFDALEETVLARLEKERIEREEREAKEAVRRGELKAAMKRRTKEAFLQSQAHVFFTEPAEPRAGETVRVFYNPSNTVLHGRQNVWMRGSFNRWTHRTGCFLPVHMQPAANGTHLVGEVTVPIDAFIMDLVFMDSSDPNVASYDNRGGLDYHVPITNSTAKEPPLYITHIALEMAPIAKVGGLGDVVTSLSRAILELGHKVEVVLPKYDVLKYDNIQDMQDRGSFAWGGTNWRMWFGYVEGIGVHFLEPENGIFWVGCIYGRKDDGARFGTFCNAALEFLVQTGRQPDIIHCHDWSSAPAAWLHAESYKQYGLGNARTVFTIHNLEFGQALIGRAMAACNMATTVSPTYAWEIGGHGAVAAHRGKFHGILNGIDPDIWDPMTDPFIPMRYSAEEVVEGKRAARDELRRRLNLRFDDRPVVGIVTRLTAQKGIHLIKHAIWRTLDRGGQVVLLGSAPDPRVHSEFEHLAGQLNNSHNNMQRLCLSYDEPLSHLIYAGCDMILVPSMFEPCGLTQLIAMRYGAVPVVRKTGGLNDTVFDVDNDHDRARAHSKEVNGFSFEGADAAGLDYALDRAISGWYDGREWWNGLARRVMEQDWTWNRPALDYLELYYGARK
;
A
#
# COMPACT_ATOMS: atom_id res chain seq x y z
N MET A 1 10.10 -42.63 -34.62
CA MET A 1 9.41 -42.38 -35.92
C MET A 1 8.13 -41.60 -35.65
N ALA A 2 7.63 -40.82 -36.60
CA ALA A 2 6.44 -39.99 -36.44
C ALA A 2 5.35 -40.39 -37.44
N ASP A 3 4.08 -40.21 -37.07
CA ASP A 3 2.92 -40.52 -37.91
C ASP A 3 2.62 -39.46 -38.99
N GLY A 4 3.49 -38.46 -39.14
CA GLY A 4 3.35 -37.40 -40.13
C GLY A 4 4.60 -36.53 -40.29
N PRO A 5 4.56 -35.56 -41.21
CA PRO A 5 5.66 -34.61 -41.43
C PRO A 5 5.88 -33.66 -40.24
N VAL A 6 7.08 -33.09 -40.17
CA VAL A 6 7.49 -32.16 -39.11
C VAL A 6 6.51 -30.99 -39.03
N GLY A 7 5.95 -30.76 -37.85
CA GLY A 7 4.94 -29.72 -37.58
C GLY A 7 3.47 -30.18 -37.65
N GLY A 8 3.18 -31.40 -38.13
CA GLY A 8 1.82 -31.96 -38.21
C GLY A 8 1.60 -33.30 -37.51
N ALA A 9 2.67 -33.96 -37.06
CA ALA A 9 2.59 -35.27 -36.40
C ALA A 9 2.02 -35.17 -34.98
N ARG A 10 1.18 -36.15 -34.62
CA ARG A 10 0.50 -36.22 -33.31
C ARG A 10 0.96 -37.39 -32.46
N ALA A 11 1.51 -38.43 -33.08
CA ALA A 11 2.05 -39.60 -32.39
C ALA A 11 3.53 -39.80 -32.76
N TYR A 12 4.36 -39.91 -31.72
CA TYR A 12 5.79 -40.18 -31.84
C TYR A 12 6.08 -41.52 -31.18
N ASP A 13 6.58 -42.47 -31.95
CA ASP A 13 7.16 -43.68 -31.40
C ASP A 13 8.62 -43.40 -31.04
N ASN A 14 8.87 -43.35 -29.73
CA ASN A 14 10.18 -43.09 -29.13
C ASN A 14 10.67 -44.29 -28.29
N ASN A 15 10.18 -45.50 -28.57
CA ASN A 15 10.59 -46.71 -27.85
C ASN A 15 10.47 -46.57 -26.32
N GLY A 16 9.36 -46.00 -25.84
CA GLY A 16 9.13 -45.78 -24.40
C GLY A 16 10.10 -44.79 -23.76
N ARG A 17 10.43 -43.69 -24.44
CA ARG A 17 11.43 -42.66 -24.07
C ARG A 17 12.89 -43.11 -24.13
N LYS A 18 13.20 -44.21 -24.80
CA LYS A 18 14.59 -44.67 -25.01
C LYS A 18 15.19 -44.21 -26.33
N ASP A 19 14.37 -43.63 -27.20
CA ASP A 19 14.68 -43.23 -28.57
C ASP A 19 15.27 -44.39 -29.41
N PHE A 20 15.21 -44.27 -30.74
CA PHE A 20 15.83 -45.27 -31.63
C PHE A 20 17.25 -44.81 -31.92
N ALA A 21 18.25 -45.57 -31.44
CA ALA A 21 19.65 -45.30 -31.68
C ALA A 21 20.24 -46.35 -32.66
N ALA A 22 21.07 -45.89 -33.59
CA ALA A 22 21.88 -46.76 -34.45
C ALA A 22 23.36 -46.38 -34.27
N SER A 23 24.24 -47.37 -34.16
CA SER A 23 25.68 -47.12 -34.12
C SER A 23 26.15 -46.62 -35.48
N VAL A 24 26.61 -45.37 -35.51
CA VAL A 24 27.31 -44.78 -36.66
C VAL A 24 28.82 -44.94 -36.40
N ALA A 25 29.60 -45.30 -37.43
CA ALA A 25 31.05 -45.36 -37.31
C ALA A 25 31.57 -43.99 -36.86
N SER A 26 32.44 -43.95 -35.84
CA SER A 26 32.92 -42.69 -35.28
C SER A 26 33.79 -41.97 -36.31
N ASP A 27 33.23 -40.93 -36.92
CA ASP A 27 33.98 -39.98 -37.71
C ASP A 27 34.68 -39.00 -36.74
N GLU A 28 35.99 -39.18 -36.60
CA GLU A 28 36.82 -38.39 -35.68
C GLU A 28 36.84 -36.90 -36.07
N GLU A 29 36.62 -36.60 -37.35
CA GLU A 29 36.57 -35.24 -37.89
C GLU A 29 35.24 -34.55 -37.51
N ALA A 30 34.13 -35.28 -37.56
CA ALA A 30 32.84 -34.81 -37.08
C ALA A 30 32.85 -34.52 -35.57
N ARG A 31 33.49 -35.38 -34.76
CA ARG A 31 33.64 -35.14 -33.31
C ARG A 31 34.42 -33.85 -33.04
N ARG A 32 35.57 -33.65 -33.69
CA ARG A 32 36.36 -32.42 -33.53
C ARG A 32 35.58 -31.16 -33.94
N TYR A 33 34.74 -31.25 -34.97
CA TYR A 33 33.85 -30.15 -35.37
C TYR A 33 32.80 -29.83 -34.30
N PHE A 34 32.12 -30.85 -33.75
CA PHE A 34 31.12 -30.65 -32.69
C PHE A 34 31.74 -30.16 -31.39
N ASP A 35 32.91 -30.67 -30.99
CA ASP A 35 33.65 -30.22 -29.81
C ASP A 35 34.04 -28.72 -29.97
N ALA A 36 34.54 -28.31 -31.13
CA ALA A 36 34.88 -26.92 -31.41
C ALA A 36 33.64 -25.99 -31.48
N LEU A 37 32.53 -26.49 -32.01
CA LEU A 37 31.26 -25.75 -32.01
C LEU A 37 30.70 -25.60 -30.59
N GLU A 38 30.76 -26.65 -29.78
CA GLU A 38 30.37 -26.64 -28.37
C GLU A 38 31.21 -25.64 -27.57
N GLU A 39 32.54 -25.64 -27.71
CA GLU A 39 33.42 -24.65 -27.09
C GLU A 39 33.05 -23.21 -27.50
N THR A 40 32.74 -22.99 -28.78
CA THR A 40 32.35 -21.67 -29.30
C THR A 40 31.00 -21.21 -28.71
N VAL A 41 30.02 -22.12 -28.64
CA VAL A 41 28.70 -21.84 -28.07
C VAL A 41 28.79 -21.59 -26.56
N LEU A 42 29.55 -22.41 -25.83
CA LEU A 42 29.78 -22.24 -24.39
C LEU A 42 30.48 -20.92 -24.09
N ALA A 43 31.54 -20.57 -24.84
CA ALA A 43 32.23 -19.30 -24.66
C ALA A 43 31.33 -18.09 -24.92
N ARG A 44 30.44 -18.17 -25.92
CA ARG A 44 29.44 -17.14 -26.20
C ARG A 44 28.42 -17.02 -25.06
N LEU A 45 27.86 -18.14 -24.59
CA LEU A 45 26.87 -18.16 -23.51
C LEU A 45 27.47 -17.65 -22.20
N GLU A 46 28.72 -18.01 -21.89
CA GLU A 46 29.43 -17.52 -20.71
C GLU A 46 29.64 -16.00 -20.77
N LYS A 47 30.03 -15.48 -21.94
CA LYS A 47 30.16 -14.04 -22.16
C LYS A 47 28.81 -13.32 -22.01
N GLU A 48 27.75 -13.84 -22.61
CA GLU A 48 26.39 -13.30 -22.49
C GLU A 48 25.88 -13.36 -21.03
N ARG A 49 26.27 -14.38 -20.25
CA ARG A 49 25.96 -14.50 -18.82
C ARG A 49 26.68 -13.42 -18.02
N ILE A 50 28.00 -13.26 -18.20
CA ILE A 50 28.80 -12.26 -17.49
C ILE A 50 28.30 -10.85 -17.79
N GLU A 51 28.05 -10.52 -19.07
CA GLU A 51 27.51 -9.21 -19.47
C GLU A 51 26.11 -8.93 -18.86
N ARG A 52 25.30 -9.97 -18.70
CA ARG A 52 23.99 -9.88 -18.03
C ARG A 52 24.14 -9.67 -16.53
N GLU A 53 24.97 -10.47 -15.87
CA GLU A 53 25.26 -10.35 -14.44
C GLU A 53 25.83 -8.96 -14.09
N GLU A 54 26.76 -8.44 -14.90
CA GLU A 54 27.31 -7.09 -14.72
C GLU A 54 26.24 -6.00 -14.90
N ARG A 55 25.34 -6.16 -15.87
CA ARG A 55 24.25 -5.20 -16.11
C ARG A 55 23.25 -5.22 -14.95
N GLU A 56 22.83 -6.40 -14.53
CA GLU A 56 21.91 -6.59 -13.40
C GLU A 56 22.52 -6.06 -12.10
N ALA A 57 23.82 -6.25 -11.87
CA ALA A 57 24.53 -5.69 -10.72
C ALA A 57 24.54 -4.15 -10.74
N LYS A 58 24.85 -3.53 -11.89
CA LYS A 58 24.83 -2.06 -12.04
C LYS A 58 23.43 -1.49 -11.84
N GLU A 59 22.41 -2.12 -12.42
CA GLU A 59 21.01 -1.73 -12.25
C GLU A 59 20.56 -1.89 -10.79
N ALA A 60 20.98 -2.96 -10.10
CA ALA A 60 20.66 -3.19 -8.70
C ALA A 60 21.27 -2.12 -7.77
N VAL A 61 22.52 -1.70 -8.03
CA VAL A 61 23.16 -0.60 -7.28
C VAL A 61 22.41 0.71 -7.50
N ARG A 62 22.17 1.10 -8.76
CA ARG A 62 21.41 2.33 -9.10
C ARG A 62 20.03 2.33 -8.45
N ARG A 63 19.33 1.20 -8.48
CA ARG A 63 18.02 1.02 -7.81
C ARG A 63 18.12 1.21 -6.30
N GLY A 64 19.12 0.60 -5.66
CA GLY A 64 19.35 0.75 -4.22
C GLY A 64 19.56 2.19 -3.80
N GLU A 65 20.36 2.94 -4.57
CA GLU A 65 20.59 4.38 -4.36
C GLU A 65 19.31 5.20 -4.52
N LEU A 66 18.51 4.95 -5.56
CA LEU A 66 17.23 5.62 -5.78
C LEU A 66 16.22 5.35 -4.66
N LYS A 67 16.09 4.09 -4.21
CA LYS A 67 15.21 3.70 -3.09
C LYS A 67 15.64 4.40 -1.79
N ALA A 68 16.95 4.43 -1.51
CA ALA A 68 17.49 5.12 -0.33
C ALA A 68 17.30 6.64 -0.39
N ALA A 69 17.54 7.26 -1.56
CA ALA A 69 17.36 8.69 -1.76
C ALA A 69 15.89 9.11 -1.62
N MET A 70 14.95 8.31 -2.15
CA MET A 70 13.51 8.53 -2.01
C MET A 70 13.10 8.44 -0.54
N LYS A 71 13.53 7.38 0.17
CA LYS A 71 13.23 7.20 1.61
C LYS A 71 13.74 8.37 2.45
N ARG A 72 14.97 8.86 2.19
CA ARG A 72 15.53 10.03 2.87
C ARG A 72 14.71 11.30 2.59
N ARG A 73 14.41 11.58 1.32
CA ARG A 73 13.61 12.75 0.92
C ARG A 73 12.22 12.74 1.54
N THR A 74 11.58 11.57 1.61
CA THR A 74 10.26 11.41 2.23
C THR A 74 10.29 11.64 3.73
N LYS A 75 11.36 11.20 4.41
CA LYS A 75 11.57 11.50 5.84
C LYS A 75 11.80 13.00 6.08
N GLU A 76 12.60 13.66 5.24
CA GLU A 76 12.82 15.11 5.33
C GLU A 76 11.53 15.89 5.07
N ALA A 77 10.78 15.53 4.02
CA ALA A 77 9.47 16.10 3.72
C ALA A 77 8.46 15.83 4.84
N PHE A 78 8.55 14.69 5.54
CA PHE A 78 7.74 14.43 6.72
C PHE A 78 7.96 15.46 7.82
N LEU A 79 9.22 15.73 8.15
CA LEU A 79 9.58 16.74 9.15
C LEU A 79 9.16 18.15 8.70
N GLN A 80 9.37 18.48 7.43
CA GLN A 80 8.99 19.79 6.87
C GLN A 80 7.47 19.98 6.74
N SER A 81 6.70 18.92 6.51
CA SER A 81 5.24 19.00 6.38
C SER A 81 4.59 19.59 7.62
N GLN A 82 5.26 19.50 8.78
CA GLN A 82 4.79 20.09 10.03
C GLN A 82 5.16 21.58 10.17
N ALA A 83 6.10 22.13 9.39
CA ALA A 83 6.69 23.45 9.58
C ALA A 83 5.69 24.62 9.56
N HIS A 84 4.58 24.49 8.82
CA HIS A 84 3.51 25.48 8.80
C HIS A 84 2.81 25.61 10.16
N VAL A 85 2.88 24.58 11.01
CA VAL A 85 2.41 24.57 12.40
C VAL A 85 3.58 24.67 13.37
N PHE A 86 4.66 23.91 13.14
CA PHE A 86 5.68 23.61 14.13
C PHE A 86 7.03 23.25 13.47
N PHE A 87 8.13 23.87 13.91
CA PHE A 87 9.50 23.48 13.50
C PHE A 87 10.54 23.82 14.58
N THR A 88 11.79 23.39 14.39
CA THR A 88 12.89 23.64 15.32
C THR A 88 14.10 24.31 14.64
N GLU A 89 14.90 25.04 15.41
CA GLU A 89 16.20 25.56 15.01
C GLU A 89 17.28 25.16 16.06
N PRO A 90 18.30 24.37 15.67
CA PRO A 90 18.53 23.80 14.34
C PRO A 90 17.43 22.81 13.93
N ALA A 91 17.20 22.66 12.62
CA ALA A 91 16.15 21.77 12.08
C ALA A 91 16.36 20.28 12.41
N GLU A 92 17.62 19.90 12.67
CA GLU A 92 17.98 18.61 13.25
C GLU A 92 18.60 18.86 14.63
N PRO A 93 17.78 18.89 15.69
CA PRO A 93 18.26 19.01 17.05
C PRO A 93 19.30 17.95 17.43
N ARG A 94 20.27 18.34 18.26
CA ARG A 94 21.30 17.45 18.80
C ARG A 94 21.17 17.33 20.31
N ALA A 95 21.43 16.13 20.80
CA ALA A 95 21.49 15.87 22.23
C ALA A 95 22.59 16.72 22.88
N GLY A 96 22.29 17.37 24.00
CA GLY A 96 23.18 18.29 24.71
C GLY A 96 23.11 19.76 24.27
N GLU A 97 22.36 20.09 23.22
CA GLU A 97 22.23 21.46 22.71
C GLU A 97 20.92 22.14 23.16
N THR A 98 20.88 23.47 23.09
CA THR A 98 19.65 24.24 23.28
C THR A 98 18.99 24.45 21.93
N VAL A 99 17.70 24.13 21.87
CA VAL A 99 16.90 24.13 20.64
C VAL A 99 15.83 25.19 20.77
N ARG A 100 15.67 25.99 19.72
CA ARG A 100 14.53 26.90 19.58
C ARG A 100 13.39 26.17 18.90
N VAL A 101 12.22 26.23 19.50
CA VAL A 101 10.99 25.60 19.04
C VAL A 101 10.05 26.68 18.55
N PHE A 102 9.61 26.58 17.31
CA PHE A 102 8.69 27.52 16.69
C PHE A 102 7.31 26.89 16.53
N TYR A 103 6.25 27.63 16.85
CA TYR A 103 4.87 27.17 16.81
C TYR A 103 3.92 28.24 16.29
N ASN A 104 3.06 27.92 15.34
CA ASN A 104 2.07 28.84 14.79
C ASN A 104 0.67 28.49 15.31
N PRO A 105 0.15 29.20 16.34
CA PRO A 105 -1.18 28.94 16.88
C PRO A 105 -2.30 29.24 15.88
N SER A 106 -2.05 30.06 14.86
CA SER A 106 -3.08 30.44 13.88
C SER A 106 -3.56 29.26 13.04
N ASN A 107 -2.75 28.21 12.94
CA ASN A 107 -3.03 27.00 12.16
C ASN A 107 -3.51 25.84 13.03
N THR A 108 -3.90 26.10 14.29
CA THR A 108 -4.25 25.05 15.27
C THR A 108 -5.49 25.41 16.07
N VAL A 109 -5.87 24.52 16.99
CA VAL A 109 -6.97 24.75 17.95
C VAL A 109 -6.71 25.90 18.93
N LEU A 110 -5.47 26.41 19.00
CA LEU A 110 -5.08 27.56 19.80
C LEU A 110 -5.16 28.89 19.03
N HIS A 111 -5.82 28.90 17.86
CA HIS A 111 -6.04 30.11 17.09
C HIS A 111 -6.70 31.20 17.94
N GLY A 112 -6.12 32.41 17.89
CA GLY A 112 -6.62 33.59 18.62
C GLY A 112 -6.31 33.61 20.12
N ARG A 113 -5.57 32.64 20.67
CA ARG A 113 -5.16 32.64 22.08
C ARG A 113 -4.04 33.65 22.32
N GLN A 114 -4.17 34.43 23.39
CA GLN A 114 -3.23 35.51 23.73
C GLN A 114 -1.92 35.01 24.33
N ASN A 115 -1.98 33.95 25.13
CA ASN A 115 -0.82 33.34 25.77
C ASN A 115 -0.74 31.89 25.33
N VAL A 116 0.44 31.44 24.92
CA VAL A 116 0.70 30.06 24.55
C VAL A 116 1.94 29.57 25.28
N TRP A 117 1.84 28.38 25.84
CA TRP A 117 2.85 27.74 26.65
C TRP A 117 3.19 26.40 26.02
N MET A 118 4.47 26.06 26.02
CA MET A 118 4.98 24.77 25.57
C MET A 118 5.22 23.89 26.78
N ARG A 119 4.66 22.69 26.76
CA ARG A 119 4.94 21.62 27.72
C ARG A 119 5.57 20.47 26.97
N GLY A 120 6.55 19.83 27.57
CA GLY A 120 7.18 18.69 26.93
C GLY A 120 7.97 17.81 27.85
N SER A 121 8.45 16.73 27.26
CA SER A 121 9.34 15.74 27.85
C SER A 121 10.24 15.19 26.74
N PHE A 122 10.98 14.13 27.07
CA PHE A 122 11.83 13.42 26.11
C PHE A 122 11.52 11.93 26.14
N ASN A 123 12.00 11.21 25.13
CA ASN A 123 11.95 9.75 25.04
C ASN A 123 10.52 9.19 25.15
N ARG A 124 9.60 9.70 24.33
CA ARG A 124 8.18 9.31 24.31
C ARG A 124 7.50 9.53 25.66
N TRP A 125 7.74 10.68 26.26
CA TRP A 125 7.30 11.04 27.62
C TRP A 125 7.86 10.19 28.77
N THR A 126 8.83 9.29 28.51
CA THR A 126 9.37 8.36 29.53
C THR A 126 10.74 8.75 30.09
N HIS A 127 11.31 9.89 29.68
CA HIS A 127 12.62 10.31 30.18
C HIS A 127 12.64 10.50 31.70
N ARG A 128 13.74 10.07 32.34
CA ARG A 128 13.88 10.04 33.82
C ARG A 128 13.75 11.40 34.51
N THR A 129 13.95 12.49 33.79
CA THR A 129 13.79 13.86 34.33
C THR A 129 12.32 14.31 34.39
N GLY A 130 11.40 13.53 33.80
CA GLY A 130 10.01 13.92 33.65
C GLY A 130 9.81 15.10 32.70
N CYS A 131 8.61 15.69 32.77
CA CYS A 131 8.28 16.88 31.99
C CYS A 131 9.13 18.08 32.44
N PHE A 132 9.63 18.87 31.50
CA PHE A 132 10.24 20.15 31.83
C PHE A 132 9.16 21.18 32.23
N LEU A 133 9.58 22.22 32.96
CA LEU A 133 8.68 23.30 33.37
C LEU A 133 8.05 23.98 32.14
N PRO A 134 6.74 24.25 32.15
CA PRO A 134 6.08 24.93 31.05
C PRO A 134 6.80 26.21 30.60
N VAL A 135 7.10 26.30 29.30
CA VAL A 135 7.85 27.41 28.70
C VAL A 135 6.86 28.38 28.05
N HIS A 136 6.86 29.64 28.48
CA HIS A 136 6.02 30.67 27.86
C HIS A 136 6.58 31.08 26.49
N MET A 137 5.78 30.90 25.44
CA MET A 137 6.20 31.14 24.06
C MET A 137 6.14 32.64 23.73
N GLN A 138 7.20 33.17 23.11
CA GLN A 138 7.35 34.58 22.76
C GLN A 138 7.09 34.80 21.26
N PRO A 139 6.62 35.97 20.79
CA PRO A 139 6.52 36.25 19.37
C PRO A 139 7.86 36.08 18.64
N ALA A 140 7.87 35.33 17.54
CA ALA A 140 9.05 35.14 16.71
C ALA A 140 9.22 36.28 15.69
N ALA A 141 10.45 36.49 15.21
CA ALA A 141 10.77 37.54 14.23
C ALA A 141 10.08 37.37 12.87
N ASN A 142 9.64 36.15 12.52
CA ASN A 142 8.93 35.86 11.27
C ASN A 142 7.47 36.36 11.27
N GLY A 143 6.97 36.83 12.43
CA GLY A 143 5.64 37.41 12.59
C GLY A 143 4.47 36.41 12.64
N THR A 144 4.67 35.16 12.25
CA THR A 144 3.61 34.13 12.20
C THR A 144 3.73 33.09 13.31
N HIS A 145 4.93 32.86 13.83
CA HIS A 145 5.18 31.85 14.86
C HIS A 145 5.48 32.50 16.21
N LEU A 146 5.31 31.70 17.26
CA LEU A 146 5.85 31.91 18.58
C LEU A 146 7.09 31.03 18.75
N VAL A 147 8.02 31.42 19.63
CA VAL A 147 9.28 30.74 19.88
C VAL A 147 9.50 30.49 21.38
N GLY A 148 10.01 29.32 21.72
CA GLY A 148 10.48 28.95 23.04
C GLY A 148 11.78 28.16 22.98
N GLU A 149 12.52 28.08 24.08
CA GLU A 149 13.81 27.39 24.14
C GLU A 149 13.76 26.18 25.08
N VAL A 150 14.41 25.09 24.67
CA VAL A 150 14.53 23.85 25.45
C VAL A 150 15.94 23.30 25.31
N THR A 151 16.58 22.96 26.43
CA THR A 151 17.86 22.22 26.43
C THR A 151 17.59 20.72 26.35
N VAL A 152 18.18 20.06 25.35
CA VAL A 152 17.98 18.64 25.10
C VAL A 152 18.99 17.80 25.90
N PRO A 153 18.54 16.82 26.70
CA PRO A 153 19.43 15.90 27.41
C PRO A 153 20.34 15.10 26.47
N ILE A 154 21.53 14.69 26.95
CA ILE A 154 22.50 13.91 26.17
C ILE A 154 22.01 12.49 25.82
N ASP A 155 20.99 11.99 26.51
CA ASP A 155 20.35 10.68 26.32
C ASP A 155 18.92 10.79 25.79
N ALA A 156 18.50 11.98 25.34
CA ALA A 156 17.25 12.15 24.64
C ALA A 156 17.40 11.78 23.15
N PHE A 157 16.66 10.78 22.67
CA PHE A 157 16.57 10.41 21.25
C PHE A 157 15.36 11.03 20.55
N ILE A 158 14.39 11.52 21.32
CA ILE A 158 13.21 12.25 20.81
C ILE A 158 12.76 13.27 21.84
N MET A 159 12.25 14.41 21.37
CA MET A 159 11.61 15.44 22.17
C MET A 159 10.11 15.44 21.89
N ASP A 160 9.31 15.41 22.95
CA ASP A 160 7.86 15.30 22.90
C ASP A 160 7.23 16.60 23.41
N LEU A 161 6.31 17.19 22.66
CA LEU A 161 5.79 18.52 22.90
C LEU A 161 4.27 18.58 22.73
N VAL A 162 3.62 19.35 23.60
CA VAL A 162 2.26 19.85 23.43
C VAL A 162 2.23 21.34 23.71
N PHE A 163 1.27 22.03 23.10
CA PHE A 163 1.06 23.46 23.32
C PHE A 163 -0.24 23.67 24.07
N MET A 164 -0.29 24.71 24.91
CA MET A 164 -1.43 24.96 25.77
C MET A 164 -1.64 26.46 26.00
N ASP A 165 -2.87 26.87 26.31
CA ASP A 165 -3.23 28.29 26.48
C ASP A 165 -3.09 28.82 27.92
N SER A 166 -2.58 28.00 28.85
CA SER A 166 -2.41 28.34 30.26
C SER A 166 -1.16 27.70 30.86
N SER A 167 -0.63 28.31 31.93
CA SER A 167 0.43 27.74 32.77
C SER A 167 0.07 26.42 33.41
N ASP A 168 -1.19 26.33 33.82
CA ASP A 168 -1.68 25.25 34.68
C ASP A 168 -2.22 24.14 33.79
N PRO A 169 -1.54 22.99 33.74
CA PRO A 169 -1.92 21.87 32.89
C PRO A 169 -3.33 21.33 33.18
N ASN A 170 -3.89 21.58 34.36
CA ASN A 170 -5.17 20.99 34.78
C ASN A 170 -6.39 21.75 34.24
N VAL A 171 -6.20 22.99 33.78
CA VAL A 171 -7.29 23.85 33.28
C VAL A 171 -7.05 24.32 31.85
N ALA A 172 -5.90 23.98 31.27
CA ALA A 172 -5.52 24.43 29.94
C ALA A 172 -6.27 23.68 28.82
N SER A 173 -6.54 24.40 27.73
CA SER A 173 -6.84 23.79 26.44
C SER A 173 -5.53 23.38 25.78
N TYR A 174 -5.48 22.18 25.23
CA TYR A 174 -4.28 21.65 24.59
C TYR A 174 -4.42 21.62 23.07
N ASP A 175 -3.35 22.00 22.39
CA ASP A 175 -3.02 21.43 21.09
C ASP A 175 -2.04 20.28 21.28
N ASN A 176 -2.59 19.07 21.19
CA ASN A 176 -1.87 17.81 21.22
C ASN A 176 -1.97 17.07 19.87
N ARG A 177 -2.26 17.78 18.77
CA ARG A 177 -2.38 17.18 17.43
C ARG A 177 -3.36 15.99 17.37
N GLY A 178 -4.48 16.10 18.08
CA GLY A 178 -5.49 15.04 18.15
C GLY A 178 -5.00 13.78 18.90
N GLY A 179 -4.18 13.95 19.93
CA GLY A 179 -3.63 12.86 20.75
C GLY A 179 -2.29 12.30 20.25
N LEU A 180 -1.81 12.74 19.09
CA LEU A 180 -0.52 12.29 18.55
C LEU A 180 0.67 13.06 19.13
N ASP A 181 0.46 14.26 19.67
CA ASP A 181 1.51 15.21 20.09
C ASP A 181 2.48 15.61 18.96
N TYR A 182 3.40 16.52 19.27
CA TYR A 182 4.49 16.90 18.39
C TYR A 182 5.77 16.19 18.83
N HIS A 183 6.43 15.55 17.87
CA HIS A 183 7.59 14.70 18.12
C HIS A 183 8.75 15.12 17.25
N VAL A 184 9.91 15.40 17.87
CA VAL A 184 11.13 15.83 17.18
C VAL A 184 12.26 14.84 17.43
N PRO A 185 12.72 14.12 16.40
CA PRO A 185 13.89 13.24 16.52
C PRO A 185 15.13 14.04 16.94
N ILE A 186 15.91 13.47 17.86
CA ILE A 186 17.16 14.06 18.34
C ILE A 186 18.34 13.24 17.83
N THR A 187 19.32 13.92 17.23
CA THR A 187 20.56 13.32 16.75
C THR A 187 21.65 13.31 17.83
N ASN A 188 22.66 12.46 17.68
CA ASN A 188 23.79 12.32 18.62
C ASN A 188 23.43 11.94 20.08
N SER A 189 22.25 11.36 20.29
CA SER A 189 21.89 10.79 21.59
C SER A 189 22.78 9.61 21.98
N THR A 190 23.10 9.52 23.26
CA THR A 190 23.75 8.35 23.88
C THR A 190 22.80 7.16 24.06
N ALA A 191 21.48 7.39 23.93
CA ALA A 191 20.46 6.34 23.93
C ALA A 191 19.84 6.20 22.54
N LYS A 192 19.17 5.06 22.30
CA LYS A 192 18.41 4.80 21.08
C LYS A 192 16.96 4.49 21.43
N GLU A 193 16.06 4.84 20.53
CA GLU A 193 14.66 4.47 20.66
C GLU A 193 14.53 2.94 20.66
N PRO A 194 13.91 2.34 21.70
CA PRO A 194 13.70 0.90 21.71
C PRO A 194 12.70 0.52 20.62
N PRO A 195 12.93 -0.60 19.91
CA PRO A 195 11.99 -1.04 18.88
C PRO A 195 10.68 -1.49 19.52
N LEU A 196 9.56 -1.00 18.98
CA LEU A 196 8.23 -1.57 19.24
C LEU A 196 8.15 -3.03 18.79
N TYR A 197 7.40 -3.83 19.54
CA TYR A 197 6.91 -5.13 19.11
C TYR A 197 5.42 -5.03 18.71
N ILE A 198 5.14 -5.14 17.42
CA ILE A 198 3.80 -5.10 16.85
C ILE A 198 3.38 -6.49 16.40
N THR A 199 2.16 -6.89 16.79
CA THR A 199 1.50 -8.07 16.24
C THR A 199 0.28 -7.64 15.45
N HIS A 200 0.24 -7.98 14.17
CA HIS A 200 -0.94 -7.83 13.33
C HIS A 200 -1.82 -9.08 13.45
N ILE A 201 -3.12 -8.89 13.70
CA ILE A 201 -4.14 -9.95 13.61
C ILE A 201 -4.97 -9.66 12.37
N ALA A 202 -4.88 -10.53 11.37
CA ALA A 202 -5.55 -10.37 10.09
C ALA A 202 -6.13 -11.69 9.59
N LEU A 203 -7.02 -11.59 8.59
CA LEU A 203 -7.61 -12.73 7.88
C LEU A 203 -7.11 -12.81 6.43
N GLU A 204 -6.36 -11.80 5.99
CA GLU A 204 -5.76 -11.71 4.66
C GLU A 204 -4.30 -11.27 4.76
N MET A 205 -3.46 -11.79 3.87
CA MET A 205 -2.08 -11.37 3.66
C MET A 205 -1.65 -11.76 2.25
N ALA A 206 -1.09 -10.82 1.51
CA ALA A 206 -0.55 -11.11 0.18
C ALA A 206 0.86 -11.75 0.27
N PRO A 207 1.23 -12.66 -0.63
CA PRO A 207 0.41 -13.25 -1.69
C PRO A 207 -0.37 -14.51 -1.26
N ILE A 208 -0.23 -14.94 0.00
CA ILE A 208 -0.64 -16.27 0.49
C ILE A 208 -2.16 -16.47 0.69
N ALA A 209 -2.87 -15.41 1.08
CA ALA A 209 -4.29 -15.40 1.42
C ALA A 209 -4.88 -14.03 1.07
N LYS A 210 -5.11 -13.77 -0.23
CA LYS A 210 -5.53 -12.45 -0.74
C LYS A 210 -6.89 -12.51 -1.40
N VAL A 211 -7.83 -11.68 -0.95
CA VAL A 211 -9.15 -11.47 -1.59
C VAL A 211 -9.28 -10.05 -2.14
N GLY A 212 -8.72 -9.07 -1.43
CA GLY A 212 -8.69 -7.67 -1.86
C GLY A 212 -7.39 -6.97 -1.48
N GLY A 213 -7.44 -5.62 -1.47
CA GLY A 213 -6.29 -4.79 -1.13
C GLY A 213 -5.88 -4.86 0.34
N LEU A 214 -6.73 -5.41 1.23
CA LEU A 214 -6.39 -5.62 2.64
C LEU A 214 -5.13 -6.48 2.79
N GLY A 215 -5.06 -7.59 2.04
CA GLY A 215 -3.89 -8.48 2.08
C GLY A 215 -2.60 -7.79 1.66
N ASP A 216 -2.65 -6.89 0.67
CA ASP A 216 -1.49 -6.09 0.25
C ASP A 216 -1.06 -5.14 1.36
N VAL A 217 -2.02 -4.48 2.03
CA VAL A 217 -1.73 -3.56 3.14
C VAL A 217 -1.05 -4.28 4.30
N VAL A 218 -1.56 -5.45 4.72
CA VAL A 218 -0.98 -6.21 5.85
C VAL A 218 0.49 -6.55 5.57
N THR A 219 0.78 -7.06 4.38
CA THR A 219 2.14 -7.44 3.98
C THR A 219 3.05 -6.21 3.93
N SER A 220 2.66 -5.20 3.17
CA SER A 220 3.55 -4.08 2.86
C SER A 220 3.73 -3.12 4.03
N LEU A 221 2.70 -2.91 4.86
CA LEU A 221 2.84 -2.17 6.13
C LEU A 221 3.78 -2.91 7.09
N SER A 222 3.63 -4.23 7.23
CA SER A 222 4.50 -5.04 8.09
C SER A 222 5.96 -4.95 7.65
N ARG A 223 6.23 -5.07 6.34
CA ARG A 223 7.58 -4.92 5.79
C ARG A 223 8.14 -3.51 6.04
N ALA A 224 7.35 -2.47 5.79
CA ALA A 224 7.79 -1.09 6.00
C ALA A 224 8.15 -0.81 7.47
N ILE A 225 7.38 -1.34 8.42
CA ILE A 225 7.67 -1.19 9.86
C ILE A 225 8.92 -2.01 10.26
N LEU A 226 9.11 -3.21 9.70
CA LEU A 226 10.34 -4.00 9.89
C LEU A 226 11.58 -3.24 9.39
N GLU A 227 11.49 -2.62 8.20
CA GLU A 227 12.56 -1.80 7.64
C GLU A 227 12.86 -0.51 8.44
N LEU A 228 11.94 -0.07 9.29
CA LEU A 228 12.15 1.01 10.25
C LEU A 228 12.83 0.54 11.54
N GLY A 229 13.12 -0.76 11.66
CA GLY A 229 13.87 -1.37 12.76
C GLY A 229 12.99 -1.89 13.91
N HIS A 230 11.67 -1.96 13.72
CA HIS A 230 10.75 -2.50 14.71
C HIS A 230 10.53 -4.01 14.52
N LYS A 231 10.03 -4.69 15.55
CA LYS A 231 9.66 -6.10 15.46
C LYS A 231 8.21 -6.21 15.03
N VAL A 232 7.94 -6.95 13.95
CA VAL A 232 6.59 -7.20 13.45
C VAL A 232 6.35 -8.69 13.25
N GLU A 233 5.22 -9.18 13.74
CA GLU A 233 4.73 -10.53 13.47
C GLU A 233 3.27 -10.45 13.00
N VAL A 234 2.85 -11.39 12.15
CA VAL A 234 1.45 -11.51 11.68
C VAL A 234 0.86 -12.82 12.19
N VAL A 235 -0.35 -12.78 12.73
CA VAL A 235 -1.13 -13.97 13.09
C VAL A 235 -2.27 -14.13 12.09
N LEU A 236 -2.35 -15.30 11.45
CA LEU A 236 -3.33 -15.65 10.41
C LEU A 236 -3.98 -17.01 10.70
N PRO A 237 -5.20 -17.26 10.22
CA PRO A 237 -5.74 -18.61 10.17
C PRO A 237 -4.97 -19.44 9.12
N LYS A 238 -4.76 -20.72 9.41
CA LYS A 238 -4.27 -21.66 8.39
C LYS A 238 -5.44 -22.15 7.54
N TYR A 239 -5.66 -21.49 6.40
CA TYR A 239 -6.67 -21.91 5.43
C TYR A 239 -6.21 -23.13 4.62
N ASP A 240 -7.18 -23.89 4.11
CA ASP A 240 -6.93 -24.95 3.12
C ASP A 240 -6.49 -24.40 1.74
N VAL A 241 -6.88 -23.16 1.42
CA VAL A 241 -6.59 -22.47 0.16
C VAL A 241 -5.33 -21.59 0.18
N LEU A 242 -4.45 -21.73 1.17
CA LEU A 242 -3.19 -20.98 1.23
C LEU A 242 -2.30 -21.30 0.01
N LYS A 243 -1.66 -20.27 -0.55
CA LYS A 243 -0.61 -20.46 -1.57
C LYS A 243 0.73 -20.80 -0.89
N TYR A 244 0.90 -22.08 -0.55
CA TYR A 244 2.06 -22.58 0.21
C TYR A 244 3.43 -22.29 -0.42
N ASP A 245 3.52 -22.20 -1.76
CA ASP A 245 4.77 -21.91 -2.46
C ASP A 245 5.38 -20.54 -2.08
N ASN A 246 4.56 -19.64 -1.53
CA ASN A 246 5.01 -18.32 -1.07
C ASN A 246 5.32 -18.28 0.44
N ILE A 247 5.37 -19.43 1.12
CA ILE A 247 5.70 -19.54 2.54
C ILE A 247 7.05 -20.25 2.67
N GLN A 248 8.03 -19.54 3.22
CA GLN A 248 9.37 -20.05 3.47
C GLN A 248 9.47 -20.62 4.88
N ASP A 249 10.24 -21.70 5.05
CA ASP A 249 10.57 -22.33 6.34
C ASP A 249 9.38 -22.61 7.27
N MET A 250 8.26 -23.09 6.71
CA MET A 250 7.07 -23.41 7.48
C MET A 250 7.32 -24.60 8.44
N GLN A 251 7.14 -24.38 9.73
CA GLN A 251 7.44 -25.34 10.80
C GLN A 251 6.26 -25.46 11.77
N ASP A 252 6.01 -26.68 12.24
CA ASP A 252 5.12 -26.94 13.38
C ASP A 252 5.80 -26.48 14.68
N ARG A 253 5.09 -25.70 15.49
CA ARG A 253 5.56 -25.11 16.76
C ARG A 253 4.76 -25.62 17.96
N GLY A 254 4.02 -26.71 17.82
CA GLY A 254 3.21 -27.32 18.87
C GLY A 254 1.74 -26.93 18.79
N SER A 255 1.00 -27.11 19.89
CA SER A 255 -0.43 -26.83 19.92
C SER A 255 -0.91 -26.36 21.29
N PHE A 256 -2.10 -25.75 21.32
CA PHE A 256 -2.79 -25.38 22.57
C PHE A 256 -4.30 -25.65 22.45
N ALA A 257 -4.94 -26.00 23.56
CA ALA A 257 -6.38 -26.24 23.61
C ALA A 257 -7.14 -24.94 23.89
N TRP A 258 -8.09 -24.58 23.03
CA TRP A 258 -8.97 -23.44 23.25
C TRP A 258 -10.31 -23.62 22.51
N GLY A 259 -11.41 -23.18 23.11
CA GLY A 259 -12.72 -23.17 22.45
C GLY A 259 -13.25 -24.57 22.09
N GLY A 260 -12.87 -25.60 22.84
CA GLY A 260 -13.30 -26.99 22.60
C GLY A 260 -12.57 -27.70 21.45
N THR A 261 -11.46 -27.16 20.95
CA THR A 261 -10.60 -27.81 19.97
C THR A 261 -9.12 -27.53 20.28
N ASN A 262 -8.23 -28.34 19.72
CA ASN A 262 -6.79 -28.08 19.78
C ASN A 262 -6.37 -27.28 18.55
N TRP A 263 -5.51 -26.29 18.77
CA TRP A 263 -5.00 -25.39 17.74
C TRP A 263 -3.54 -25.71 17.51
N ARG A 264 -3.20 -26.23 16.33
CA ARG A 264 -1.82 -26.40 15.89
C ARG A 264 -1.26 -25.04 15.48
N MET A 265 -0.06 -24.75 15.98
CA MET A 265 0.65 -23.52 15.72
C MET A 265 1.72 -23.78 14.67
N TRP A 266 1.70 -23.02 13.59
CA TRP A 266 2.72 -23.06 12.57
C TRP A 266 3.43 -21.72 12.50
N PHE A 267 4.69 -21.73 12.09
CA PHE A 267 5.48 -20.52 11.86
C PHE A 267 6.22 -20.62 10.54
N GLY A 268 6.24 -19.55 9.75
CA GLY A 268 7.05 -19.43 8.54
C GLY A 268 7.26 -17.97 8.17
N TYR A 269 7.96 -17.73 7.07
CA TYR A 269 8.20 -16.39 6.54
C TYR A 269 7.43 -16.17 5.24
N VAL A 270 6.78 -15.02 5.14
CA VAL A 270 6.12 -14.56 3.92
C VAL A 270 6.67 -13.18 3.63
N GLU A 271 7.31 -12.99 2.48
CA GLU A 271 7.87 -11.68 2.11
C GLU A 271 8.86 -11.10 3.15
N GLY A 272 9.61 -11.99 3.83
CA GLY A 272 10.55 -11.64 4.91
C GLY A 272 9.89 -11.36 6.27
N ILE A 273 8.55 -11.42 6.36
CA ILE A 273 7.78 -11.18 7.58
C ILE A 273 7.53 -12.50 8.29
N GLY A 274 7.72 -12.54 9.61
CA GLY A 274 7.38 -13.70 10.43
C GLY A 274 5.88 -13.86 10.60
N VAL A 275 5.34 -15.01 10.17
CA VAL A 275 3.90 -15.30 10.17
C VAL A 275 3.60 -16.54 11.01
N HIS A 276 2.65 -16.39 11.93
CA HIS A 276 2.07 -17.45 12.73
C HIS A 276 0.74 -17.90 12.12
N PHE A 277 0.62 -19.19 11.77
CA PHE A 277 -0.63 -19.76 11.29
C PHE A 277 -1.28 -20.62 12.35
N LEU A 278 -2.54 -20.32 12.66
CA LEU A 278 -3.32 -21.07 13.64
C LEU A 278 -4.29 -22.00 12.94
N GLU A 279 -4.14 -23.29 13.18
CA GLU A 279 -4.92 -24.35 12.55
C GLU A 279 -5.75 -25.11 13.59
N PRO A 280 -7.08 -24.97 13.59
CA PRO A 280 -7.92 -25.72 14.49
C PRO A 280 -8.20 -27.12 13.95
N GLU A 281 -8.07 -28.15 14.78
CA GLU A 281 -8.24 -29.56 14.40
C GLU A 281 -9.67 -29.92 13.96
N ASN A 282 -10.67 -29.13 14.39
CA ASN A 282 -12.06 -29.31 13.96
C ASN A 282 -12.34 -28.79 12.53
N GLY A 283 -11.34 -28.20 11.84
CA GLY A 283 -11.43 -27.85 10.43
C GLY A 283 -12.27 -26.62 10.09
N ILE A 284 -12.54 -25.69 11.03
CA ILE A 284 -13.42 -24.53 10.73
C ILE A 284 -12.90 -23.65 9.57
N PHE A 285 -11.61 -23.70 9.25
CA PHE A 285 -10.97 -22.95 8.17
C PHE A 285 -10.71 -23.77 6.89
N TRP A 286 -11.17 -25.03 6.86
CA TRP A 286 -11.01 -25.95 5.73
C TRP A 286 -12.31 -26.02 4.93
N VAL A 287 -12.62 -24.91 4.27
CA VAL A 287 -13.94 -24.70 3.62
C VAL A 287 -13.84 -24.16 2.20
N GLY A 288 -12.64 -24.16 1.60
CA GLY A 288 -12.40 -23.74 0.22
C GLY A 288 -12.45 -22.23 -0.02
N CYS A 289 -12.63 -21.41 1.01
CA CYS A 289 -12.68 -19.95 0.87
C CYS A 289 -12.33 -19.18 2.16
N ILE A 290 -11.86 -17.95 1.96
CA ILE A 290 -11.59 -16.99 3.05
C ILE A 290 -12.90 -16.34 3.51
N TYR A 291 -13.70 -15.77 2.61
CA TYR A 291 -15.00 -15.12 2.90
C TYR A 291 -16.15 -15.71 2.10
N GLY A 292 -17.37 -15.28 2.44
CA GLY A 292 -18.58 -15.52 1.66
C GLY A 292 -19.51 -16.56 2.29
N ARG A 293 -19.26 -16.94 3.55
CA ARG A 293 -20.09 -17.89 4.27
C ARG A 293 -20.97 -17.20 5.30
N LYS A 294 -22.10 -17.84 5.64
CA LYS A 294 -23.04 -17.32 6.64
C LYS A 294 -22.45 -17.31 8.06
N ASP A 295 -21.43 -18.11 8.31
CA ASP A 295 -20.75 -18.28 9.60
C ASP A 295 -19.48 -17.43 9.74
N ASP A 296 -19.15 -16.55 8.77
CA ASP A 296 -17.91 -15.75 8.77
C ASP A 296 -17.69 -14.99 10.10
N GLY A 297 -18.73 -14.32 10.62
CA GLY A 297 -18.62 -13.59 11.89
C GLY A 297 -18.26 -14.47 13.09
N ALA A 298 -18.87 -15.66 13.21
CA ALA A 298 -18.56 -16.60 14.28
C ALA A 298 -17.17 -17.23 14.09
N ARG A 299 -16.85 -17.67 12.87
CA ARG A 299 -15.57 -18.27 12.51
C ARG A 299 -14.40 -17.33 12.77
N PHE A 300 -14.50 -16.07 12.37
CA PHE A 300 -13.45 -15.09 12.62
C PHE A 300 -13.38 -14.66 14.09
N GLY A 301 -14.52 -14.60 14.80
CA GLY A 301 -14.52 -14.39 16.25
C GLY A 301 -13.81 -15.52 17.03
N THR A 302 -13.99 -16.77 16.62
CA THR A 302 -13.27 -17.94 17.15
C THR A 302 -11.77 -17.80 16.91
N PHE A 303 -11.33 -17.41 15.71
CA PHE A 303 -9.92 -17.16 15.43
C PHE A 303 -9.35 -15.99 16.24
N CYS A 304 -10.06 -14.87 16.36
CA CYS A 304 -9.58 -13.72 17.12
C CYS A 304 -9.27 -14.07 18.58
N ASN A 305 -10.11 -14.91 19.21
CA ASN A 305 -9.80 -15.42 20.54
C ASN A 305 -8.57 -16.33 20.52
N ALA A 306 -8.51 -17.29 19.60
CA ALA A 306 -7.37 -18.20 19.50
C ALA A 306 -6.05 -17.45 19.23
N ALA A 307 -6.09 -16.35 18.49
CA ALA A 307 -4.94 -15.48 18.25
C ALA A 307 -4.47 -14.78 19.54
N LEU A 308 -5.39 -14.26 20.37
CA LEU A 308 -5.03 -13.69 21.67
C LEU A 308 -4.55 -14.76 22.66
N GLU A 309 -5.20 -15.93 22.67
CA GLU A 309 -4.77 -17.07 23.47
C GLU A 309 -3.36 -17.54 23.09
N PHE A 310 -3.07 -17.62 21.80
CA PHE A 310 -1.74 -17.91 21.28
C PHE A 310 -0.68 -16.96 21.85
N LEU A 311 -0.97 -15.66 21.91
CA LEU A 311 -0.04 -14.69 22.48
C LEU A 311 0.23 -14.96 23.97
N VAL A 312 -0.82 -15.24 24.76
CA VAL A 312 -0.70 -15.59 26.17
C VAL A 312 0.08 -16.89 26.38
N GLN A 313 -0.32 -17.96 25.70
CA GLN A 313 0.25 -19.31 25.85
C GLN A 313 1.72 -19.36 25.45
N THR A 314 2.13 -18.52 24.50
CA THR A 314 3.52 -18.43 24.06
C THR A 314 4.34 -17.35 24.78
N GLY A 315 3.75 -16.66 25.75
CA GLY A 315 4.42 -15.60 26.52
C GLY A 315 4.78 -14.36 25.69
N ARG A 316 4.16 -14.15 24.53
CA ARG A 316 4.39 -12.97 23.69
C ARG A 316 3.77 -11.73 24.34
N GLN A 317 4.56 -10.66 24.42
CA GLN A 317 4.17 -9.37 24.99
C GLN A 317 4.30 -8.26 23.95
N PRO A 318 3.43 -8.20 22.93
CA PRO A 318 3.46 -7.11 21.98
C PRO A 318 3.12 -5.79 22.67
N ASP A 319 3.79 -4.71 22.24
CA ASP A 319 3.40 -3.35 22.59
C ASP A 319 2.06 -3.00 21.92
N ILE A 320 1.87 -3.45 20.68
CA ILE A 320 0.69 -3.16 19.86
C ILE A 320 0.08 -4.44 19.30
N ILE A 321 -1.23 -4.60 19.47
CA ILE A 321 -2.05 -5.55 18.73
C ILE A 321 -2.84 -4.76 17.69
N HIS A 322 -2.44 -4.89 16.42
CA HIS A 322 -3.08 -4.19 15.32
C HIS A 322 -4.11 -5.11 14.65
N CYS A 323 -5.37 -4.71 14.74
CA CYS A 323 -6.52 -5.39 14.17
C CYS A 323 -6.95 -4.71 12.85
N HIS A 324 -7.22 -5.51 11.81
CA HIS A 324 -7.67 -5.03 10.51
C HIS A 324 -9.11 -5.45 10.18
N ASP A 325 -9.95 -4.43 10.00
CA ASP A 325 -11.33 -4.52 9.53
C ASP A 325 -12.28 -5.37 10.40
N TRP A 326 -13.55 -5.45 10.01
CA TRP A 326 -14.60 -6.17 10.74
C TRP A 326 -14.27 -7.63 11.04
N SER A 327 -13.43 -8.25 10.20
CA SER A 327 -13.06 -9.66 10.33
C SER A 327 -12.16 -9.91 11.53
N SER A 328 -11.26 -8.98 11.86
CA SER A 328 -10.43 -9.06 13.07
C SER A 328 -10.91 -8.15 14.22
N ALA A 329 -11.98 -7.38 14.01
CA ALA A 329 -12.59 -6.52 15.02
C ALA A 329 -12.80 -7.21 16.39
N PRO A 330 -13.18 -8.52 16.46
CA PRO A 330 -13.30 -9.20 17.74
C PRO A 330 -12.07 -9.17 18.63
N ALA A 331 -10.87 -9.23 18.06
CA ALA A 331 -9.64 -9.20 18.84
C ALA A 331 -9.50 -7.90 19.66
N ALA A 332 -10.01 -6.77 19.18
CA ALA A 332 -9.92 -5.49 19.89
C ALA A 332 -10.72 -5.49 21.21
N TRP A 333 -12.00 -5.91 21.19
CA TRP A 333 -12.79 -5.93 22.42
C TRP A 333 -12.48 -7.14 23.30
N LEU A 334 -12.14 -8.29 22.73
CA LEU A 334 -11.71 -9.45 23.52
C LEU A 334 -10.41 -9.16 24.29
N HIS A 335 -9.50 -8.39 23.68
CA HIS A 335 -8.33 -7.88 24.40
C HIS A 335 -8.74 -7.01 25.59
N ALA A 336 -9.56 -5.99 25.35
CA ALA A 336 -9.96 -5.04 26.38
C ALA A 336 -10.76 -5.69 27.53
N GLU A 337 -11.68 -6.60 27.22
CA GLU A 337 -12.60 -7.22 28.17
C GLU A 337 -11.96 -8.39 28.95
N SER A 338 -11.04 -9.14 28.32
CA SER A 338 -10.55 -10.42 28.88
C SER A 338 -9.03 -10.51 28.90
N TYR A 339 -8.35 -10.37 27.77
CA TYR A 339 -6.93 -10.73 27.69
C TYR A 339 -5.98 -9.69 28.32
N LYS A 340 -6.41 -8.43 28.45
CA LYS A 340 -5.64 -7.38 29.13
C LYS A 340 -5.35 -7.73 30.59
N GLN A 341 -6.31 -8.33 31.30
CA GLN A 341 -6.13 -8.81 32.68
C GLN A 341 -5.48 -10.20 32.75
N TYR A 342 -5.51 -10.95 31.64
CA TYR A 342 -5.09 -12.35 31.57
C TYR A 342 -3.81 -12.52 30.73
N GLY A 343 -2.81 -11.65 30.95
CA GLY A 343 -1.46 -11.80 30.40
C GLY A 343 -1.06 -10.83 29.29
N LEU A 344 -1.96 -9.99 28.76
CA LEU A 344 -1.63 -8.98 27.72
C LEU A 344 -1.83 -7.54 28.22
N GLY A 345 -1.48 -7.26 29.48
CA GLY A 345 -1.73 -5.96 30.14
C GLY A 345 -0.94 -4.78 29.57
N ASN A 346 0.25 -5.05 29.04
CA ASN A 346 1.11 -4.04 28.43
C ASN A 346 0.69 -3.69 27.00
N ALA A 347 0.03 -4.62 26.30
CA ALA A 347 -0.39 -4.41 24.92
C ALA A 347 -1.47 -3.33 24.81
N ARG A 348 -1.44 -2.60 23.70
CA ARG A 348 -2.46 -1.63 23.30
C ARG A 348 -3.04 -2.02 21.95
N THR A 349 -4.30 -1.73 21.74
CA THR A 349 -5.01 -2.14 20.52
C THR A 349 -5.15 -0.99 19.55
N VAL A 350 -4.75 -1.24 18.30
CA VAL A 350 -4.96 -0.32 17.18
C VAL A 350 -5.90 -1.00 16.19
N PHE A 351 -6.89 -0.27 15.69
CA PHE A 351 -7.89 -0.81 14.78
C PHE A 351 -7.95 -0.03 13.47
N THR A 352 -7.77 -0.71 12.34
CA THR A 352 -7.88 -0.08 11.01
C THR A 352 -9.18 -0.49 10.31
N ILE A 353 -10.00 0.48 9.94
CA ILE A 353 -11.17 0.30 9.08
C ILE A 353 -10.72 0.39 7.62
N HIS A 354 -10.86 -0.69 6.85
CA HIS A 354 -10.56 -0.67 5.40
C HIS A 354 -11.81 -0.43 4.56
N ASN A 355 -12.98 -0.88 5.04
CA ASN A 355 -14.26 -0.60 4.38
C ASN A 355 -15.42 -0.65 5.39
N LEU A 356 -16.04 0.51 5.65
CA LEU A 356 -17.14 0.61 6.61
C LEU A 356 -18.46 -0.01 6.11
N GLU A 357 -18.59 -0.35 4.82
CA GLU A 357 -19.80 -0.98 4.30
C GLU A 357 -20.04 -2.39 4.86
N PHE A 358 -19.00 -3.03 5.44
CA PHE A 358 -19.10 -4.37 5.99
C PHE A 358 -18.93 -4.37 7.51
N GLY A 359 -19.74 -5.18 8.20
CA GLY A 359 -19.55 -5.46 9.62
C GLY A 359 -19.64 -4.25 10.55
N GLN A 360 -20.42 -3.22 10.19
CA GLN A 360 -20.58 -1.97 10.95
C GLN A 360 -20.79 -2.16 12.45
N ALA A 361 -21.59 -3.16 12.86
CA ALA A 361 -21.82 -3.47 14.27
C ALA A 361 -20.55 -3.96 15.00
N LEU A 362 -19.75 -4.81 14.35
CA LEU A 362 -18.49 -5.31 14.90
C LEU A 362 -17.43 -4.20 14.91
N ILE A 363 -17.37 -3.39 13.84
CA ILE A 363 -16.53 -2.19 13.77
C ILE A 363 -16.86 -1.25 14.92
N GLY A 364 -18.14 -0.94 15.15
CA GLY A 364 -18.55 -0.05 16.26
C GLY A 364 -18.09 -0.57 17.62
N ARG A 365 -18.17 -1.88 17.86
CA ARG A 365 -17.67 -2.48 19.11
C ARG A 365 -16.14 -2.40 19.22
N ALA A 366 -15.41 -2.67 18.14
CA ALA A 366 -13.96 -2.51 18.12
C ALA A 366 -13.53 -1.05 18.32
N MET A 367 -14.23 -0.11 17.69
CA MET A 367 -14.03 1.33 17.87
C MET A 367 -14.24 1.73 19.33
N ALA A 368 -15.23 1.17 20.03
CA ALA A 368 -15.43 1.42 21.45
C ALA A 368 -14.24 0.90 22.31
N ALA A 369 -13.74 -0.30 21.99
CA ALA A 369 -12.75 -0.99 22.83
C ALA A 369 -11.28 -0.63 22.55
N CYS A 370 -10.91 -0.27 21.31
CA CYS A 370 -9.52 -0.03 20.94
C CYS A 370 -8.92 1.23 21.58
N ASN A 371 -7.60 1.29 21.69
CA ASN A 371 -6.90 2.48 22.17
C ASN A 371 -6.89 3.60 21.12
N MET A 372 -6.52 3.25 19.88
CA MET A 372 -6.54 4.16 18.74
C MET A 372 -7.12 3.46 17.53
N ALA A 373 -7.70 4.22 16.62
CA ALA A 373 -8.24 3.72 15.38
C ALA A 373 -7.81 4.57 14.20
N THR A 374 -7.75 3.95 13.03
CA THR A 374 -7.50 4.65 11.78
C THR A 374 -8.34 4.09 10.65
N THR A 375 -8.41 4.83 9.56
CA THR A 375 -8.81 4.31 8.26
C THR A 375 -7.77 4.70 7.21
N VAL A 376 -7.99 4.25 5.99
CA VAL A 376 -6.99 4.20 4.91
C VAL A 376 -6.85 5.51 4.11
N SER A 377 -7.50 6.59 4.54
CA SER A 377 -7.27 7.95 4.02
C SER A 377 -7.87 9.05 4.91
N PRO A 378 -7.30 10.28 4.92
CA PRO A 378 -7.88 11.44 5.59
C PRO A 378 -9.28 11.84 5.10
N THR A 379 -9.49 11.93 3.78
CA THR A 379 -10.81 12.28 3.22
C THR A 379 -11.84 11.23 3.62
N TYR A 380 -11.51 9.93 3.53
CA TYR A 380 -12.45 8.89 3.92
C TYR A 380 -12.75 8.92 5.43
N ALA A 381 -11.76 9.19 6.28
CA ALA A 381 -11.97 9.38 7.72
C ALA A 381 -12.97 10.51 8.01
N TRP A 382 -12.90 11.59 7.24
CA TRP A 382 -13.86 12.68 7.31
C TRP A 382 -15.26 12.27 6.83
N GLU A 383 -15.34 11.61 5.66
CA GLU A 383 -16.60 11.12 5.06
C GLU A 383 -17.37 10.21 6.03
N ILE A 384 -16.69 9.28 6.70
CA ILE A 384 -17.33 8.32 7.63
C ILE A 384 -17.38 8.79 9.09
N GLY A 385 -16.80 9.96 9.41
CA GLY A 385 -16.70 10.46 10.77
C GLY A 385 -18.03 10.73 11.46
N GLY A 386 -19.12 10.89 10.69
CA GLY A 386 -20.49 11.03 11.20
C GLY A 386 -21.26 9.71 11.36
N HIS A 387 -20.70 8.58 10.91
CA HIS A 387 -21.39 7.29 10.95
C HIS A 387 -21.53 6.77 12.39
N GLY A 388 -22.63 6.08 12.72
CA GLY A 388 -22.93 5.64 14.09
C GLY A 388 -21.86 4.73 14.74
N ALA A 389 -21.09 4.00 13.92
CA ALA A 389 -19.98 3.17 14.38
C ALA A 389 -18.70 3.98 14.74
N VAL A 390 -18.58 5.22 14.26
CA VAL A 390 -17.34 6.03 14.34
C VAL A 390 -17.56 7.31 15.16
N ALA A 391 -18.72 7.95 15.04
CA ALA A 391 -19.00 9.29 15.55
C ALA A 391 -18.67 9.47 17.04
N ALA A 392 -19.03 8.50 17.88
CA ALA A 392 -18.76 8.52 19.32
C ALA A 392 -17.26 8.39 19.68
N HIS A 393 -16.42 8.02 18.72
CA HIS A 393 -15.01 7.68 18.92
C HIS A 393 -14.07 8.53 18.04
N ARG A 394 -14.58 9.63 17.47
CA ARG A 394 -13.82 10.50 16.56
C ARG A 394 -12.52 11.06 17.15
N GLY A 395 -12.46 11.25 18.46
CA GLY A 395 -11.26 11.77 19.15
C GLY A 395 -10.04 10.85 19.13
N LYS A 396 -10.21 9.56 18.82
CA LYS A 396 -9.13 8.57 18.67
C LYS A 396 -9.07 7.96 17.27
N PHE A 397 -9.74 8.58 16.30
CA PHE A 397 -9.90 8.07 14.94
C PHE A 397 -9.18 8.96 13.93
N HIS A 398 -8.23 8.37 13.19
CA HIS A 398 -7.37 9.06 12.25
C HIS A 398 -7.56 8.55 10.81
N GLY A 399 -7.08 9.31 9.83
CA GLY A 399 -6.97 8.85 8.45
C GLY A 399 -5.51 8.81 8.05
N ILE A 400 -5.00 7.62 7.72
CA ILE A 400 -3.63 7.40 7.27
C ILE A 400 -3.71 6.79 5.88
N LEU A 401 -3.13 7.47 4.89
CA LEU A 401 -3.10 6.96 3.51
C LEU A 401 -2.36 5.63 3.43
N ASN A 402 -2.84 4.71 2.59
CA ASN A 402 -2.03 3.54 2.25
C ASN A 402 -0.90 3.90 1.29
N GLY A 403 0.14 3.07 1.27
CA GLY A 403 1.20 3.09 0.27
C GLY A 403 1.10 1.91 -0.70
N ILE A 404 1.90 1.96 -1.76
CA ILE A 404 2.21 0.81 -2.61
C ILE A 404 3.56 0.19 -2.24
N ASP A 405 3.69 -1.09 -2.52
CA ASP A 405 4.93 -1.84 -2.33
C ASP A 405 5.77 -1.79 -3.60
N PRO A 406 6.96 -1.15 -3.58
CA PRO A 406 7.81 -1.08 -4.76
C PRO A 406 8.46 -2.44 -5.09
N ASP A 407 8.45 -3.42 -4.19
CA ASP A 407 8.98 -4.74 -4.53
C ASP A 407 7.93 -5.56 -5.34
N ILE A 408 6.65 -5.18 -5.27
CA ILE A 408 5.56 -5.75 -6.07
C ILE A 408 5.30 -4.89 -7.32
N TRP A 409 5.23 -3.57 -7.16
CA TRP A 409 4.83 -2.61 -8.19
C TRP A 409 5.99 -1.66 -8.54
N ASP A 410 6.88 -2.09 -9.43
CA ASP A 410 7.97 -1.25 -9.92
C ASP A 410 8.38 -1.62 -11.36
N PRO A 411 8.21 -0.71 -12.34
CA PRO A 411 8.61 -0.97 -13.72
C PRO A 411 10.12 -1.21 -13.91
N MET A 412 10.97 -0.92 -12.92
CA MET A 412 12.40 -1.26 -13.00
C MET A 412 12.69 -2.73 -12.70
N THR A 413 11.76 -3.47 -12.08
CA THR A 413 11.95 -4.88 -11.69
C THR A 413 10.83 -5.80 -12.15
N ASP A 414 9.75 -5.23 -12.66
CA ASP A 414 8.57 -5.97 -13.10
C ASP A 414 8.89 -6.98 -14.21
N PRO A 415 8.67 -8.29 -13.99
CA PRO A 415 8.93 -9.33 -14.99
C PRO A 415 7.83 -9.42 -16.06
N PHE A 416 6.68 -8.78 -15.88
CA PHE A 416 5.52 -8.89 -16.76
C PHE A 416 5.51 -7.88 -17.91
N ILE A 417 6.42 -6.90 -17.88
CA ILE A 417 6.55 -5.87 -18.92
C ILE A 417 7.74 -6.17 -19.85
N PRO A 418 7.64 -5.80 -21.15
CA PRO A 418 8.64 -6.18 -22.15
C PRO A 418 9.96 -5.40 -22.02
N MET A 419 9.92 -4.22 -21.41
CA MET A 419 11.07 -3.35 -21.16
C MET A 419 10.93 -2.80 -19.75
N ARG A 420 11.98 -2.95 -18.94
CA ARG A 420 12.10 -2.28 -17.64
C ARG A 420 12.46 -0.81 -17.86
N TYR A 421 11.91 0.09 -17.07
CA TYR A 421 12.14 1.53 -17.26
C TYR A 421 12.06 2.33 -15.96
N SER A 422 12.86 3.40 -15.91
CA SER A 422 12.78 4.46 -14.90
C SER A 422 11.89 5.62 -15.37
N ALA A 423 11.71 6.64 -14.53
CA ALA A 423 10.99 7.87 -14.91
C ALA A 423 11.67 8.63 -16.07
N GLU A 424 12.99 8.45 -16.25
CA GLU A 424 13.74 9.06 -17.36
C GLU A 424 13.35 8.43 -18.71
N GLU A 425 13.11 7.11 -18.70
CA GLU A 425 12.83 6.25 -19.87
C GLU A 425 11.33 5.93 -20.04
N VAL A 426 10.47 6.69 -19.35
CA VAL A 426 9.02 6.43 -19.29
C VAL A 426 8.37 6.41 -20.68
N VAL A 427 8.85 7.23 -21.62
CA VAL A 427 8.26 7.32 -22.96
C VAL A 427 8.53 6.04 -23.76
N GLU A 428 9.76 5.55 -23.72
CA GLU A 428 10.20 4.31 -24.37
C GLU A 428 9.57 3.09 -23.71
N GLY A 429 9.61 3.03 -22.38
CA GLY A 429 9.04 1.93 -21.59
C GLY A 429 7.54 1.77 -21.79
N LYS A 430 6.77 2.87 -21.70
CA LYS A 430 5.33 2.84 -21.97
C LYS A 430 5.01 2.48 -23.41
N ARG A 431 5.81 2.92 -24.39
CA ARG A 431 5.63 2.55 -25.80
C ARG A 431 5.81 1.04 -25.99
N ALA A 432 6.89 0.47 -25.48
CA ALA A 432 7.15 -0.97 -25.55
C ALA A 432 6.02 -1.78 -24.89
N ALA A 433 5.58 -1.37 -23.70
CA ALA A 433 4.47 -2.00 -23.00
C ALA A 433 3.14 -1.87 -23.77
N ARG A 434 2.86 -0.71 -24.38
CA ARG A 434 1.66 -0.48 -25.20
C ARG A 434 1.63 -1.36 -26.44
N ASP A 435 2.76 -1.51 -27.13
CA ASP A 435 2.85 -2.35 -28.33
C ASP A 435 2.63 -3.83 -27.97
N GLU A 436 3.20 -4.28 -26.85
CA GLU A 436 2.97 -5.63 -26.33
C GLU A 436 1.51 -5.83 -25.88
N LEU A 437 0.90 -4.83 -25.22
CA LEU A 437 -0.51 -4.85 -24.83
C LEU A 437 -1.40 -4.99 -26.07
N ARG A 438 -1.13 -4.20 -27.12
CA ARG A 438 -1.87 -4.25 -28.38
C ARG A 438 -1.74 -5.60 -29.06
N ARG A 439 -0.53 -6.16 -29.09
CA ARG A 439 -0.25 -7.49 -29.62
C ARG A 439 -1.04 -8.57 -28.86
N ARG A 440 -0.98 -8.59 -27.53
CA ARG A 440 -1.65 -9.60 -26.69
C ARG A 440 -3.16 -9.53 -26.79
N LEU A 441 -3.72 -8.32 -26.87
CA LEU A 441 -5.17 -8.09 -26.85
C LEU A 441 -5.77 -7.94 -28.25
N ASN A 442 -4.97 -8.12 -29.31
CA ASN A 442 -5.35 -7.90 -30.70
C ASN A 442 -5.98 -6.52 -30.94
N LEU A 443 -5.43 -5.49 -30.30
CA LEU A 443 -5.83 -4.10 -30.51
C LEU A 443 -5.10 -3.54 -31.73
N ARG A 444 -5.72 -2.53 -32.34
CA ARG A 444 -5.12 -1.82 -33.47
C ARG A 444 -3.82 -1.10 -33.10
N PHE A 445 -2.82 -1.14 -33.98
CA PHE A 445 -1.54 -0.45 -33.82
C PHE A 445 -1.60 0.98 -34.39
N ASP A 446 -2.26 1.88 -33.67
CA ASP A 446 -2.40 3.29 -34.05
C ASP A 446 -1.72 4.23 -33.03
N ASP A 447 -1.33 5.44 -33.43
CA ASP A 447 -0.86 6.46 -32.47
C ASP A 447 -2.06 7.19 -31.83
N ARG A 448 -2.61 6.58 -30.78
CA ARG A 448 -3.83 7.02 -30.07
C ARG A 448 -3.66 6.77 -28.57
N PRO A 449 -4.32 7.56 -27.70
CA PRO A 449 -4.28 7.32 -26.26
C PRO A 449 -4.98 6.01 -25.92
N VAL A 450 -4.43 5.30 -24.94
CA VAL A 450 -5.04 4.10 -24.37
C VAL A 450 -5.51 4.37 -22.94
N VAL A 451 -6.80 4.19 -22.69
CA VAL A 451 -7.43 4.27 -21.36
C VAL A 451 -7.56 2.87 -20.79
N GLY A 452 -6.89 2.62 -19.66
CA GLY A 452 -6.98 1.36 -18.92
C GLY A 452 -7.98 1.46 -17.76
N ILE A 453 -8.68 0.35 -17.49
CA ILE A 453 -9.61 0.19 -16.37
C ILE A 453 -9.28 -1.13 -15.69
N VAL A 454 -8.72 -1.09 -14.49
CA VAL A 454 -8.36 -2.28 -13.70
C VAL A 454 -9.14 -2.28 -12.40
N THR A 455 -10.25 -3.01 -12.36
CA THR A 455 -11.16 -3.01 -11.19
C THR A 455 -12.12 -4.19 -11.20
N ARG A 456 -12.64 -4.56 -10.02
CA ARG A 456 -13.81 -5.45 -9.95
C ARG A 456 -15.04 -4.70 -10.42
N LEU A 457 -15.92 -5.38 -11.15
CA LEU A 457 -17.16 -4.79 -11.67
C LEU A 457 -18.27 -4.94 -10.63
N THR A 458 -18.29 -4.00 -9.67
CA THR A 458 -19.32 -3.88 -8.62
C THR A 458 -19.92 -2.48 -8.61
N ALA A 459 -21.11 -2.31 -8.03
CA ALA A 459 -21.78 -1.00 -7.96
C ALA A 459 -20.90 0.09 -7.33
N GLN A 460 -20.12 -0.26 -6.30
CA GLN A 460 -19.11 0.60 -5.68
C GLN A 460 -18.14 1.21 -6.70
N LYS A 461 -17.76 0.46 -7.73
CA LYS A 461 -16.73 0.86 -8.70
C LYS A 461 -17.29 1.70 -9.85
N GLY A 462 -18.57 2.12 -9.76
CA GLY A 462 -19.18 3.02 -10.73
C GLY A 462 -19.40 2.34 -12.07
N ILE A 463 -19.98 1.14 -12.11
CA ILE A 463 -20.23 0.37 -13.34
C ILE A 463 -20.87 1.21 -14.45
N HIS A 464 -21.86 2.05 -14.11
CA HIS A 464 -22.52 2.91 -15.09
C HIS A 464 -21.56 3.94 -15.70
N LEU A 465 -20.66 4.51 -14.89
CA LEU A 465 -19.60 5.42 -15.35
C LEU A 465 -18.54 4.68 -16.17
N ILE A 466 -18.17 3.45 -15.79
CA ILE A 466 -17.25 2.61 -16.58
C ILE A 466 -17.83 2.36 -17.99
N LYS A 467 -19.10 1.95 -18.08
CA LYS A 467 -19.77 1.75 -19.37
C LYS A 467 -19.79 3.02 -20.21
N HIS A 468 -20.13 4.16 -19.59
CA HIS A 468 -20.11 5.47 -20.26
C HIS A 468 -18.71 5.85 -20.76
N ALA A 469 -17.68 5.68 -19.92
CA ALA A 469 -16.31 6.02 -20.26
C ALA A 469 -15.75 5.20 -21.43
N ILE A 470 -16.14 3.93 -21.54
CA ILE A 470 -15.77 3.06 -22.67
C ILE A 470 -16.26 3.69 -23.97
N TRP A 471 -17.55 4.06 -24.05
CA TRP A 471 -18.11 4.74 -25.20
C TRP A 471 -17.44 6.09 -25.46
N ARG A 472 -17.31 6.93 -24.42
CA ARG A 472 -16.71 8.25 -24.55
C ARG A 472 -15.27 8.20 -25.07
N THR A 473 -14.47 7.24 -24.58
CA THR A 473 -13.09 7.06 -25.03
C THR A 473 -13.03 6.74 -26.53
N LEU A 474 -13.91 5.87 -27.00
CA LEU A 474 -13.98 5.48 -28.41
C LEU A 474 -14.48 6.63 -29.28
N ASP A 475 -15.49 7.38 -28.84
CA ASP A 475 -16.02 8.57 -29.52
C ASP A 475 -14.95 9.65 -29.66
N ARG A 476 -14.07 9.78 -28.67
CA ARG A 476 -12.93 10.70 -28.67
C ARG A 476 -11.71 10.16 -29.44
N GLY A 477 -11.84 9.00 -30.08
CA GLY A 477 -10.80 8.41 -30.93
C GLY A 477 -9.70 7.67 -30.17
N GLY A 478 -9.85 7.43 -28.87
CA GLY A 478 -8.92 6.64 -28.06
C GLY A 478 -9.19 5.13 -28.11
N GLN A 479 -8.31 4.35 -27.50
CA GLN A 479 -8.47 2.92 -27.25
C GLN A 479 -8.81 2.67 -25.79
N VAL A 480 -9.53 1.57 -25.49
CA VAL A 480 -9.90 1.23 -24.12
C VAL A 480 -9.64 -0.24 -23.79
N VAL A 481 -9.03 -0.48 -22.64
CA VAL A 481 -8.78 -1.82 -22.11
C VAL A 481 -9.36 -1.93 -20.71
N LEU A 482 -10.22 -2.93 -20.50
CA LEU A 482 -10.78 -3.25 -19.20
C LEU A 482 -10.30 -4.62 -18.75
N LEU A 483 -9.86 -4.70 -17.49
CA LEU A 483 -9.56 -5.94 -16.80
C LEU A 483 -10.30 -5.98 -15.46
N GLY A 484 -11.19 -6.94 -15.28
CA GLY A 484 -12.04 -6.96 -14.10
C GLY A 484 -13.04 -8.10 -14.03
N SER A 485 -13.06 -8.85 -12.93
CA SER A 485 -14.11 -9.83 -12.68
C SER A 485 -15.41 -9.16 -12.26
N ALA A 486 -16.54 -9.73 -12.69
CA ALA A 486 -17.89 -9.33 -12.30
C ALA A 486 -18.52 -10.44 -11.43
N PRO A 487 -18.61 -10.25 -10.09
CA PRO A 487 -19.21 -11.25 -9.22
C PRO A 487 -20.73 -11.43 -9.43
N ASP A 488 -21.43 -10.36 -9.84
CA ASP A 488 -22.86 -10.44 -10.20
C ASP A 488 -22.99 -10.95 -11.64
N PRO A 489 -23.65 -12.11 -11.89
CA PRO A 489 -23.83 -12.66 -13.23
C PRO A 489 -24.55 -11.72 -14.20
N ARG A 490 -25.43 -10.84 -13.71
CA ARG A 490 -26.14 -9.86 -14.55
C ARG A 490 -25.17 -8.81 -15.08
N VAL A 491 -24.32 -8.29 -14.20
CA VAL A 491 -23.26 -7.35 -14.58
C VAL A 491 -22.28 -8.02 -15.55
N HIS A 492 -21.91 -9.28 -15.30
CA HIS A 492 -21.07 -10.04 -16.21
C HIS A 492 -21.66 -10.08 -17.63
N SER A 493 -22.93 -10.50 -17.75
CA SER A 493 -23.64 -10.59 -19.03
C SER A 493 -23.78 -9.23 -19.73
N GLU A 494 -24.03 -8.15 -18.97
CA GLU A 494 -24.06 -6.79 -19.53
C GLU A 494 -22.73 -6.38 -20.20
N PHE A 495 -21.60 -6.69 -19.56
CA PHE A 495 -20.28 -6.36 -20.10
C PHE A 495 -19.87 -7.29 -21.26
N GLU A 496 -20.28 -8.57 -21.24
CA GLU A 496 -20.13 -9.46 -22.40
C GLU A 496 -20.91 -8.94 -23.61
N HIS A 497 -22.15 -8.51 -23.39
CA HIS A 497 -22.97 -7.93 -24.45
C HIS A 497 -22.35 -6.64 -25.01
N LEU A 498 -21.88 -5.75 -24.12
CA LEU A 498 -21.16 -4.55 -24.52
C LEU A 498 -19.91 -4.87 -25.36
N ALA A 499 -19.10 -5.83 -24.93
CA ALA A 499 -17.93 -6.27 -25.70
C ALA A 499 -18.32 -6.76 -27.10
N GLY A 500 -19.40 -7.54 -27.20
CA GLY A 500 -19.94 -8.02 -28.48
C GLY A 500 -20.39 -6.88 -29.40
N GLN A 501 -21.12 -5.89 -28.86
CA GLN A 501 -21.55 -4.72 -29.61
C GLN A 501 -20.36 -3.90 -30.14
N LEU A 502 -19.35 -3.68 -29.31
CA LEU A 502 -18.20 -2.87 -29.66
C LEU A 502 -17.29 -3.55 -30.67
N ASN A 503 -17.12 -4.88 -30.59
CA ASN A 503 -16.32 -5.63 -31.57
C ASN A 503 -16.86 -5.48 -33.00
N ASN A 504 -18.18 -5.40 -33.16
CA ASN A 504 -18.82 -5.24 -34.47
C ASN A 504 -18.70 -3.82 -35.04
N SER A 505 -18.52 -2.81 -34.18
CA SER A 505 -18.65 -1.39 -34.56
C SER A 505 -17.34 -0.59 -34.50
N HIS A 506 -16.36 -1.02 -33.69
CA HIS A 506 -15.17 -0.23 -33.36
C HIS A 506 -13.84 -0.91 -33.71
N ASN A 507 -13.85 -1.88 -34.65
CA ASN A 507 -12.67 -2.46 -35.32
C ASN A 507 -11.38 -2.55 -34.46
N ASN A 508 -11.40 -3.41 -33.43
CA ASN A 508 -10.25 -3.67 -32.54
C ASN A 508 -9.71 -2.45 -31.78
N MET A 509 -10.55 -1.46 -31.48
CA MET A 509 -10.20 -0.30 -30.62
C MET A 509 -10.42 -0.55 -29.12
N GLN A 510 -10.98 -1.71 -28.75
CA GLN A 510 -11.30 -2.02 -27.36
C GLN A 510 -11.06 -3.48 -27.02
N ARG A 511 -10.80 -3.75 -25.74
CA ARG A 511 -10.82 -5.11 -25.18
C ARG A 511 -11.34 -5.11 -23.74
N LEU A 512 -12.37 -5.92 -23.47
CA LEU A 512 -12.86 -6.18 -22.10
C LEU A 512 -12.51 -7.62 -21.67
N CYS A 513 -11.63 -7.73 -20.68
CA CYS A 513 -11.20 -8.98 -20.06
C CYS A 513 -11.92 -9.16 -18.72
N LEU A 514 -12.92 -10.03 -18.66
CA LEU A 514 -13.83 -10.18 -17.51
C LEU A 514 -13.37 -11.18 -16.45
N SER A 515 -12.06 -11.39 -16.35
CA SER A 515 -11.39 -12.33 -15.44
C SER A 515 -10.27 -11.64 -14.67
N TYR A 516 -9.76 -12.30 -13.63
CA TYR A 516 -8.52 -11.88 -12.98
C TYR A 516 -7.32 -12.38 -13.79
N ASP A 517 -6.36 -11.49 -14.07
CA ASP A 517 -5.10 -11.80 -14.73
C ASP A 517 -4.03 -10.83 -14.22
N GLU A 518 -3.16 -11.32 -13.35
CA GLU A 518 -2.13 -10.50 -12.69
C GLU A 518 -1.06 -10.01 -13.68
N PRO A 519 -0.40 -10.87 -14.49
CA PRO A 519 0.52 -10.40 -15.53
C PRO A 519 -0.08 -9.35 -16.47
N LEU A 520 -1.35 -9.52 -16.87
CA LEU A 520 -2.02 -8.54 -17.72
C LEU A 520 -2.28 -7.21 -16.99
N SER A 521 -2.57 -7.24 -15.70
CA SER A 521 -2.78 -6.00 -14.92
C SER A 521 -1.54 -5.11 -14.90
N HIS A 522 -0.36 -5.70 -14.70
CA HIS A 522 0.94 -5.00 -14.76
C HIS A 522 1.17 -4.38 -16.15
N LEU A 523 0.93 -5.17 -17.21
CA LEU A 523 1.06 -4.70 -18.58
C LEU A 523 0.07 -3.57 -18.92
N ILE A 524 -1.15 -3.60 -18.37
CA ILE A 524 -2.14 -2.52 -18.54
C ILE A 524 -1.64 -1.23 -17.88
N TYR A 525 -1.14 -1.27 -16.64
CA TYR A 525 -0.58 -0.09 -15.98
C TYR A 525 0.61 0.49 -16.76
N ALA A 526 1.48 -0.38 -17.28
CA ALA A 526 2.63 0.05 -18.07
C ALA A 526 2.24 0.60 -19.46
N GLY A 527 1.32 -0.06 -20.15
CA GLY A 527 0.98 0.23 -21.55
C GLY A 527 -0.10 1.28 -21.76
N CYS A 528 -0.96 1.53 -20.77
CA CYS A 528 -2.01 2.55 -20.87
C CYS A 528 -1.46 3.95 -20.56
N ASP A 529 -1.94 4.95 -21.29
CA ASP A 529 -1.59 6.34 -21.04
C ASP A 529 -2.36 6.90 -19.84
N MET A 530 -3.61 6.46 -19.68
CA MET A 530 -4.52 6.88 -18.61
C MET A 530 -5.06 5.67 -17.87
N ILE A 531 -5.30 5.81 -16.56
CA ILE A 531 -6.05 4.82 -15.79
C ILE A 531 -7.28 5.49 -15.19
N LEU A 532 -8.46 4.97 -15.55
CA LEU A 532 -9.73 5.50 -15.08
C LEU A 532 -10.18 4.79 -13.79
N VAL A 533 -10.51 5.56 -12.76
CA VAL A 533 -11.02 5.08 -11.47
C VAL A 533 -12.28 5.88 -11.08
N PRO A 534 -13.47 5.53 -11.59
CA PRO A 534 -14.69 6.32 -11.43
C PRO A 534 -15.52 5.85 -10.22
N SER A 535 -14.85 5.40 -9.15
CA SER A 535 -15.49 4.76 -7.99
C SER A 535 -16.50 5.70 -7.30
N MET A 536 -17.63 5.13 -6.88
CA MET A 536 -18.67 5.82 -6.11
C MET A 536 -18.20 6.17 -4.70
N PHE A 537 -17.44 5.27 -4.10
CA PHE A 537 -16.67 5.50 -2.88
C PHE A 537 -15.39 4.67 -2.95
N GLU A 538 -14.29 5.24 -2.48
CA GLU A 538 -12.97 4.60 -2.52
C GLU A 538 -12.21 4.92 -1.24
N PRO A 539 -12.23 4.05 -0.22
CA PRO A 539 -11.60 4.32 1.07
C PRO A 539 -10.14 4.76 0.92
N CYS A 540 -9.38 4.08 0.06
CA CYS A 540 -8.06 4.54 -0.38
C CYS A 540 -7.93 4.49 -1.90
N GLY A 541 -8.07 3.29 -2.47
CA GLY A 541 -7.70 2.99 -3.85
C GLY A 541 -6.19 2.77 -3.96
N LEU A 542 -5.76 1.61 -4.44
CA LEU A 542 -4.35 1.34 -4.78
C LEU A 542 -4.09 1.55 -6.28
N THR A 543 -5.14 1.41 -7.11
CA THR A 543 -5.08 1.47 -8.57
C THR A 543 -4.45 2.76 -9.09
N GLN A 544 -4.78 3.91 -8.54
CA GLN A 544 -4.23 5.21 -8.93
C GLN A 544 -2.76 5.36 -8.52
N LEU A 545 -2.38 4.81 -7.36
CA LEU A 545 -0.99 4.84 -6.90
C LEU A 545 -0.10 3.96 -7.79
N ILE A 546 -0.60 2.77 -8.14
CA ILE A 546 0.05 1.86 -9.08
C ILE A 546 0.14 2.52 -10.46
N ALA A 547 -0.95 3.13 -10.95
CA ALA A 547 -0.95 3.84 -12.23
C ALA A 547 0.16 4.90 -12.30
N MET A 548 0.24 5.77 -11.28
CA MET A 548 1.27 6.80 -11.20
C MET A 548 2.69 6.19 -11.17
N ARG A 549 2.90 5.07 -10.46
CA ARG A 549 4.19 4.37 -10.43
C ARG A 549 4.65 3.87 -11.80
N TYR A 550 3.72 3.53 -12.69
CA TYR A 550 3.99 3.10 -14.08
C TYR A 550 3.84 4.25 -15.10
N GLY A 551 3.76 5.50 -14.64
CA GLY A 551 3.64 6.68 -15.51
C GLY A 551 2.31 6.77 -16.25
N ALA A 552 1.28 6.06 -15.82
CA ALA A 552 -0.08 6.20 -16.35
C ALA A 552 -0.82 7.27 -15.54
N VAL A 553 -1.39 8.25 -16.23
CA VAL A 553 -2.02 9.41 -15.59
C VAL A 553 -3.42 9.02 -15.08
N PRO A 554 -3.70 9.16 -13.78
CA PRO A 554 -5.00 8.78 -13.23
C PRO A 554 -6.09 9.79 -13.64
N VAL A 555 -7.27 9.25 -13.99
CA VAL A 555 -8.52 10.00 -14.18
C VAL A 555 -9.51 9.48 -13.14
N VAL A 556 -9.86 10.29 -12.15
CA VAL A 556 -10.56 9.79 -10.95
C VAL A 556 -11.75 10.63 -10.54
N ARG A 557 -12.70 10.00 -9.85
CA ARG A 557 -13.71 10.75 -9.08
C ARG A 557 -13.10 11.23 -7.76
N LYS A 558 -13.40 12.47 -7.34
CA LYS A 558 -12.99 13.00 -6.04
C LYS A 558 -13.78 12.36 -4.89
N THR A 559 -13.28 11.25 -4.35
CA THR A 559 -13.83 10.57 -3.16
C THR A 559 -12.74 9.82 -2.41
N GLY A 560 -12.84 9.77 -1.07
CA GLY A 560 -11.90 9.07 -0.19
C GLY A 560 -10.43 9.26 -0.60
N GLY A 561 -9.65 8.18 -0.65
CA GLY A 561 -8.22 8.28 -0.97
C GLY A 561 -7.89 8.71 -2.40
N LEU A 562 -8.82 8.65 -3.35
CA LEU A 562 -8.60 9.21 -4.68
C LEU A 562 -8.47 10.73 -4.61
N ASN A 563 -9.30 11.38 -3.79
CA ASN A 563 -9.18 12.81 -3.53
C ASN A 563 -7.83 13.12 -2.87
N ASP A 564 -7.40 12.31 -1.89
CA ASP A 564 -6.15 12.56 -1.16
C ASP A 564 -4.87 12.33 -1.99
N THR A 565 -4.95 11.61 -3.11
CA THR A 565 -3.77 11.17 -3.87
C THR A 565 -3.68 11.77 -5.27
N VAL A 566 -4.81 12.13 -5.89
CA VAL A 566 -4.86 12.74 -7.21
C VAL A 566 -5.14 14.24 -7.09
N PHE A 567 -4.17 15.04 -7.51
CA PHE A 567 -4.24 16.49 -7.59
C PHE A 567 -4.49 16.90 -9.04
N ASP A 568 -5.67 17.48 -9.29
CA ASP A 568 -6.08 17.96 -10.60
C ASP A 568 -5.05 18.92 -11.21
N VAL A 569 -4.67 18.67 -12.47
CA VAL A 569 -3.68 19.46 -13.21
C VAL A 569 -4.06 20.92 -13.39
N ASP A 570 -5.35 21.27 -13.37
CA ASP A 570 -5.79 22.64 -13.60
C ASP A 570 -6.12 23.36 -12.27
N ASN A 571 -6.61 22.63 -11.27
CA ASN A 571 -7.32 23.23 -10.13
C ASN A 571 -6.65 23.02 -8.76
N ASP A 572 -5.76 22.03 -8.60
CA ASP A 572 -5.29 21.59 -7.27
C ASP A 572 -3.82 21.94 -6.98
N HIS A 573 -3.24 22.95 -7.62
CA HIS A 573 -1.83 23.35 -7.39
C HIS A 573 -1.52 23.67 -5.93
N ASP A 574 -2.38 24.43 -5.24
CA ASP A 574 -2.20 24.76 -3.83
C ASP A 574 -2.35 23.55 -2.92
N ARG A 575 -3.33 22.68 -3.23
CA ARG A 575 -3.57 21.44 -2.49
C ARG A 575 -2.38 20.48 -2.62
N ALA A 576 -1.79 20.37 -3.81
CA ALA A 576 -0.58 19.60 -4.04
C ALA A 576 0.60 20.17 -3.24
N ARG A 577 0.84 21.49 -3.32
CA ARG A 577 1.92 22.17 -2.58
C ARG A 577 1.80 21.98 -1.06
N ALA A 578 0.59 22.05 -0.51
CA ALA A 578 0.33 21.82 0.90
C ALA A 578 0.76 20.41 1.37
N HIS A 579 0.78 19.42 0.45
CA HIS A 579 1.23 18.05 0.71
C HIS A 579 2.68 17.80 0.27
N SER A 580 3.43 18.84 -0.10
CA SER A 580 4.77 18.72 -0.70
C SER A 580 4.76 17.82 -1.95
N LYS A 581 3.70 17.92 -2.75
CA LYS A 581 3.48 17.21 -4.01
C LYS A 581 3.26 18.19 -5.15
N GLU A 582 3.23 17.65 -6.36
CA GLU A 582 2.84 18.38 -7.58
C GLU A 582 1.54 17.81 -8.14
N VAL A 583 0.90 18.56 -9.05
CA VAL A 583 -0.28 18.09 -9.76
C VAL A 583 0.03 16.87 -10.63
N ASN A 584 -0.87 15.89 -10.63
CA ASN A 584 -0.56 14.53 -11.07
C ASN A 584 -1.70 13.79 -11.78
N GLY A 585 -2.86 14.40 -12.00
CA GLY A 585 -3.93 13.72 -12.73
C GLY A 585 -5.14 14.58 -13.03
N PHE A 586 -6.20 13.93 -13.49
CA PHE A 586 -7.46 14.57 -13.80
C PHE A 586 -8.53 14.06 -12.84
N SER A 587 -9.34 14.98 -12.35
CA SER A 587 -10.38 14.65 -11.39
C SER A 587 -11.72 15.26 -11.77
N PHE A 588 -12.80 14.62 -11.32
CA PHE A 588 -14.16 15.13 -11.45
C PHE A 588 -14.96 14.94 -10.18
N GLU A 589 -16.00 15.76 -10.06
CA GLU A 589 -17.02 15.69 -9.03
C GLU A 589 -18.34 15.18 -9.64
N GLY A 590 -19.28 14.78 -8.78
CA GLY A 590 -20.53 14.16 -9.23
C GLY A 590 -20.34 12.68 -9.60
N ALA A 591 -21.45 11.94 -9.67
CA ALA A 591 -21.46 10.51 -10.02
C ALA A 591 -22.25 10.28 -11.32
N ASP A 592 -22.09 11.21 -12.26
CA ASP A 592 -22.79 11.26 -13.52
C ASP A 592 -21.82 11.31 -14.72
N ALA A 593 -22.40 11.17 -15.91
CA ALA A 593 -21.67 11.17 -17.17
C ALA A 593 -20.99 12.52 -17.46
N ALA A 594 -21.59 13.65 -17.06
CA ALA A 594 -21.08 14.98 -17.37
C ALA A 594 -19.78 15.28 -16.63
N GLY A 595 -19.72 14.92 -15.33
CA GLY A 595 -18.48 15.03 -14.55
C GLY A 595 -17.37 14.14 -15.11
N LEU A 596 -17.70 12.89 -15.44
CA LEU A 596 -16.76 11.96 -16.05
C LEU A 596 -16.22 12.48 -17.39
N ASP A 597 -17.11 12.94 -18.28
CA ASP A 597 -16.75 13.51 -19.58
C ASP A 597 -15.82 14.70 -19.39
N TYR A 598 -16.12 15.60 -18.46
CA TYR A 598 -15.26 16.76 -18.17
C TYR A 598 -13.80 16.37 -17.86
N ALA A 599 -13.57 15.37 -17.00
CA ALA A 599 -12.20 14.96 -16.68
C ALA A 599 -11.55 14.13 -17.79
N LEU A 600 -12.28 13.15 -18.34
CA LEU A 600 -11.76 12.27 -19.37
C LEU A 600 -11.43 13.03 -20.67
N ASP A 601 -12.26 14.01 -21.02
CA ASP A 601 -12.07 14.83 -22.20
C ASP A 601 -10.83 15.71 -22.11
N ARG A 602 -10.57 16.32 -20.94
CA ARG A 602 -9.35 17.08 -20.67
C ARG A 602 -8.11 16.20 -20.76
N ALA A 603 -8.18 14.99 -20.21
CA ALA A 603 -7.08 14.04 -20.28
C ALA A 603 -6.76 13.65 -21.73
N ILE A 604 -7.77 13.27 -22.51
CA ILE A 604 -7.60 12.89 -23.92
C ILE A 604 -7.11 14.06 -24.77
N SER A 605 -7.66 15.26 -24.59
CA SER A 605 -7.16 16.47 -25.26
C SER A 605 -5.72 16.78 -24.88
N GLY A 606 -5.35 16.71 -23.60
CA GLY A 606 -3.97 16.93 -23.15
C GLY A 606 -2.97 15.96 -23.80
N TRP A 607 -3.38 14.72 -24.05
CA TRP A 607 -2.55 13.73 -24.76
C TRP A 607 -2.36 14.07 -26.24
N TYR A 608 -3.43 14.49 -26.94
CA TYR A 608 -3.39 14.82 -28.37
C TYR A 608 -2.73 16.16 -28.66
N ASP A 609 -3.16 17.20 -27.94
CA ASP A 609 -2.81 18.60 -28.21
C ASP A 609 -1.48 18.99 -27.53
N GLY A 610 -1.09 18.26 -26.47
CA GLY A 610 0.02 18.62 -25.58
C GLY A 610 1.00 17.48 -25.32
N ARG A 611 1.47 16.78 -26.35
CA ARG A 611 2.27 15.54 -26.21
C ARG A 611 3.52 15.68 -25.35
N GLU A 612 4.26 16.77 -25.51
CA GLU A 612 5.47 17.05 -24.71
C GLU A 612 5.12 17.26 -23.23
N TRP A 613 4.07 18.06 -22.97
CA TRP A 613 3.55 18.28 -21.63
C TRP A 613 3.05 16.97 -21.00
N TRP A 614 2.36 16.13 -21.76
CA TRP A 614 1.90 14.82 -21.32
C TRP A 614 3.04 13.91 -20.90
N ASN A 615 4.13 13.86 -21.68
CA ASN A 615 5.32 13.10 -21.35
C ASN A 615 5.99 13.62 -20.06
N GLY A 616 6.01 14.95 -19.88
CA GLY A 616 6.45 15.58 -18.64
C GLY A 616 5.57 15.20 -17.43
N LEU A 617 4.25 15.16 -17.61
CA LEU A 617 3.31 14.71 -16.59
C LEU A 617 3.53 13.22 -16.23
N ALA A 618 3.68 12.35 -17.23
CA ALA A 618 3.95 10.92 -17.03
C ALA A 618 5.25 10.68 -16.23
N ARG A 619 6.30 11.44 -16.50
CA ARG A 619 7.53 11.43 -15.70
C ARG A 619 7.27 11.89 -14.27
N ARG A 620 6.62 13.06 -14.11
CA ARG A 620 6.33 13.66 -12.80
C ARG A 620 5.54 12.71 -11.90
N VAL A 621 4.52 12.02 -12.42
CA VAL A 621 3.72 11.10 -11.58
C VAL A 621 4.54 9.91 -11.07
N MET A 622 5.53 9.43 -11.83
CA MET A 622 6.43 8.35 -11.39
C MET A 622 7.43 8.79 -10.30
N GLU A 623 7.83 10.06 -10.33
CA GLU A 623 8.80 10.63 -9.37
C GLU A 623 8.19 10.90 -7.99
N GLN A 624 6.86 10.99 -7.91
CA GLN A 624 6.16 11.18 -6.64
C GLN A 624 6.18 9.90 -5.80
N ASP A 625 6.66 10.01 -4.55
CA ASP A 625 6.67 8.88 -3.62
C ASP A 625 5.25 8.58 -3.09
N TRP A 626 4.69 7.45 -3.54
CA TRP A 626 3.43 6.87 -3.08
C TRP A 626 3.64 5.53 -2.35
N THR A 627 4.88 5.24 -1.95
CA THR A 627 5.22 4.01 -1.22
C THR A 627 4.84 4.11 0.26
N TRP A 628 5.07 3.03 1.00
CA TRP A 628 4.88 2.98 2.46
C TRP A 628 5.86 3.85 3.26
N ASN A 629 6.84 4.52 2.63
CA ASN A 629 7.81 5.37 3.32
C ASN A 629 7.17 6.44 4.22
N ARG A 630 6.10 7.09 3.73
CA ARG A 630 5.36 8.10 4.51
C ARG A 630 4.30 7.46 5.43
N PRO A 631 3.37 6.63 4.93
CA PRO A 631 2.36 5.99 5.75
C PRO A 631 2.89 5.24 6.96
N ALA A 632 4.00 4.51 6.84
CA ALA A 632 4.57 3.75 7.95
C ALA A 632 5.01 4.66 9.11
N LEU A 633 5.53 5.86 8.82
CA LEU A 633 5.84 6.86 9.85
C LEU A 633 4.57 7.34 10.55
N ASP A 634 3.51 7.61 9.81
CA ASP A 634 2.22 8.02 10.39
C ASP A 634 1.60 6.90 11.25
N TYR A 635 1.75 5.62 10.86
CA TYR A 635 1.35 4.47 11.68
C TYR A 635 2.19 4.34 12.96
N LEU A 636 3.49 4.60 12.92
CA LEU A 636 4.31 4.60 14.14
C LEU A 636 3.84 5.67 15.13
N GLU A 637 3.53 6.86 14.65
CA GLU A 637 2.99 7.93 15.50
C GLU A 637 1.64 7.51 16.11
N LEU A 638 0.77 6.83 15.35
CA LEU A 638 -0.46 6.24 15.86
C LEU A 638 -0.20 5.17 16.94
N TYR A 639 0.80 4.31 16.74
CA TYR A 639 1.18 3.28 17.70
C TYR A 639 1.72 3.87 19.00
N TYR A 640 2.59 4.87 18.93
CA TYR A 640 3.06 5.58 20.12
C TYR A 640 1.90 6.34 20.80
N GLY A 641 0.99 6.94 20.02
CA GLY A 641 -0.25 7.52 20.53
C GLY A 641 -1.10 6.52 21.33
N ALA A 642 -1.20 5.28 20.87
CA ALA A 642 -1.94 4.22 21.58
C ALA A 642 -1.29 3.77 22.91
N ARG A 643 0.01 4.02 23.09
CA ARG A 643 0.77 3.66 24.30
C ARG A 643 0.74 4.70 25.41
N LYS A 644 0.36 5.94 25.09
CA LYS A 644 0.10 6.99 26.08
C LYS A 644 -1.03 6.54 27.01
#